data_AF-A0A9P6Z7X5-F1
#
_entry.id   AF-A0A9P6Z7X5-F1
#
_cell.length_a   1.000
_cell.length_b   1.000
_cell.length_c   1.000
_cell.angle_alpha   90.00
_cell.angle_beta   90.00
_cell.angle_gamma   90.00
#
_symmetry.space_group_name_H-M   'P 1'
#
loop_
_entity.id
_entity.type
_entity.pdbx_description
1 polymer ?
#
loop_
_entity_poly.entity_id
_entity_poly.type
_entity_poly.pdbx_seq_one_letter_code
_entity_poly.pdbx_strand_id
1 'polypeptide(L)'
;MFGSVKLVQEVTRSNQSNTNTTTNTTNSTESHLESSNPTYSTNEPIITTTAIATAIPSTINNNTVNIIENEHTDNSLSMTNSNKGSVQQPIIKQNNLVQKLIHSTHIPTNKSVPNTPKNPGLRSILFTKPTRKNSKYSTRRHRHKAKKAHKLLCLWPLPIVTRCMILIAILVSTLNSLHILDLSCAAPSFVIYRFNLRNVILSPFLFDWTLPSIALYGWNVFILGLFEESLAHMVGGTRRFVELLAVLFATVSSLRLVLGYVFTKSTGWAVPSLFFSNAMHECSQGLAPFLFALLVVQSLSIHDKYILIYGQEDANNNKLTVRKVTLQLIMSLVNYTTKNILWWSVSGLFTGFMITVCLQAFLVHEKREDSIKVKDVNEYITLERYRRTPLWRLIWSAVKKGALIVAVTMPILMTWNAYYTRDIQLSSAQLNTISSNRYLFTLVFMTAPRRGDPAYLTRTIESYLANWPENPPAHSPYYRMQAIIYTHFSNHSQYDLARAHFSNTPKGQQYLKWVREEGSELNQRLHVSKALDLATSNFESSYYALMEDDFPVCGQREWHEIEKVVYKAQKEAPHHCGVFVGTGGSGLFLKPELARLASRLLLKYNTMPPDIIIQQCLLGNLPECSVCIDSLVTSKRLLMYHIGYNTSTSEDRVYKKDEFQCGWRHPFNGDPNVITL
;
A
#
# COMPACT_ATOMS: atom_id res chain seq x y z
N MET A 1 -45.01 -8.36 -2.73
CA MET A 1 -44.20 -8.81 -1.57
C MET A 1 -42.96 -7.94 -1.35
N PHE A 2 -43.04 -6.62 -1.55
CA PHE A 2 -41.97 -5.66 -1.24
C PHE A 2 -42.60 -4.48 -0.48
N GLY A 3 -42.40 -4.45 0.83
CA GLY A 3 -42.86 -3.36 1.69
C GLY A 3 -41.95 -2.13 1.58
N SER A 4 -42.52 -0.94 1.72
CA SER A 4 -41.76 0.32 1.69
C SER A 4 -40.67 0.32 2.77
N VAL A 5 -39.44 0.57 2.33
CA VAL A 5 -38.24 0.65 3.17
C VAL A 5 -38.00 2.12 3.55
N LYS A 6 -38.12 2.46 4.83
CA LYS A 6 -37.94 3.83 5.33
C LYS A 6 -36.66 3.94 6.17
N LEU A 7 -35.59 4.49 5.59
CA LEU A 7 -34.37 4.84 6.34
C LEU A 7 -34.47 6.26 6.89
N VAL A 8 -34.20 6.43 8.18
CA VAL A 8 -34.32 7.67 8.95
C VAL A 8 -33.05 7.88 9.79
N GLN A 9 -32.49 9.09 9.75
CA GLN A 9 -31.34 9.47 10.56
C GLN A 9 -31.77 10.09 11.90
N GLU A 10 -31.27 9.57 13.01
CA GLU A 10 -31.38 10.21 14.33
C GLU A 10 -30.04 10.83 14.72
N VAL A 11 -29.93 12.16 14.64
CA VAL A 11 -28.78 12.91 15.15
C VAL A 11 -28.91 13.02 16.66
N THR A 12 -28.06 12.32 17.40
CA THR A 12 -28.10 12.34 18.87
C THR A 12 -27.51 13.66 19.39
N ARG A 13 -28.37 14.68 19.61
CA ARG A 13 -28.01 15.78 20.53
C ARG A 13 -27.72 15.15 21.90
N SER A 14 -26.56 15.51 22.46
CA SER A 14 -25.95 14.96 23.69
C SER A 14 -26.94 14.48 24.75
N ASN A 15 -26.82 13.19 25.14
CA ASN A 15 -27.72 12.49 26.06
C ASN A 15 -28.04 13.25 27.36
N GLN A 16 -29.34 13.31 27.70
CA GLN A 16 -29.78 13.18 29.08
C GLN A 16 -29.69 11.71 29.49
N SER A 17 -29.07 11.43 30.63
CA SER A 17 -29.18 10.13 31.30
C SER A 17 -30.40 10.14 32.22
N ASN A 18 -31.39 9.29 31.96
CA ASN A 18 -32.40 8.98 32.96
C ASN A 18 -31.93 7.79 33.78
N THR A 19 -31.38 8.07 34.97
CA THR A 19 -31.43 7.15 36.10
C THR A 19 -32.89 6.93 36.50
N ASN A 20 -33.30 5.68 36.63
CA ASN A 20 -34.45 5.30 37.46
C ASN A 20 -34.08 4.03 38.22
N THR A 21 -33.90 4.18 39.52
CA THR A 21 -33.68 3.09 40.47
C THR A 21 -35.02 2.77 41.10
N THR A 22 -35.50 1.53 40.96
CA THR A 22 -36.56 1.02 41.85
C THR A 22 -36.29 -0.44 42.19
N THR A 23 -35.88 -0.66 43.43
CA THR A 23 -35.84 -1.96 44.09
C THR A 23 -37.24 -2.51 44.32
N ASN A 24 -37.42 -3.83 44.21
CA ASN A 24 -38.19 -4.59 45.19
C ASN A 24 -37.82 -6.08 45.13
N THR A 25 -37.55 -6.64 46.32
CA THR A 25 -37.20 -8.05 46.60
C THR A 25 -38.40 -8.81 47.12
N THR A 26 -38.55 -10.08 46.74
CA THR A 26 -39.00 -11.16 47.63
C THR A 26 -38.58 -12.55 47.11
N ASN A 27 -38.36 -13.47 48.05
CA ASN A 27 -37.83 -14.84 47.83
C ASN A 27 -38.95 -15.86 47.58
N SER A 28 -38.62 -17.06 47.05
CA SER A 28 -38.73 -18.35 47.79
C SER A 28 -38.61 -19.63 46.91
N THR A 29 -37.79 -20.62 47.36
CA THR A 29 -37.91 -22.11 47.21
C THR A 29 -38.00 -22.76 45.80
N GLU A 30 -37.19 -23.78 45.43
CA GLU A 30 -37.21 -25.21 45.83
C GLU A 30 -38.54 -25.95 45.47
N SER A 31 -38.59 -27.20 44.96
CA SER A 31 -37.58 -28.23 44.58
C SER A 31 -38.26 -29.43 43.83
N HIS A 32 -37.46 -30.42 43.36
CA HIS A 32 -37.80 -31.85 43.11
C HIS A 32 -38.77 -32.26 41.94
N LEU A 33 -38.30 -33.06 40.96
CA LEU A 33 -38.46 -34.54 40.73
C LEU A 33 -39.80 -34.92 40.03
N GLU A 34 -39.98 -35.95 39.18
CA GLU A 34 -39.17 -37.11 38.71
C GLU A 34 -39.81 -37.76 37.43
N SER A 35 -39.10 -38.70 36.76
CA SER A 35 -39.65 -39.80 35.91
C SER A 35 -40.26 -39.44 34.53
N SER A 36 -40.16 -40.21 33.44
CA SER A 36 -39.79 -41.63 33.24
C SER A 36 -39.24 -41.92 31.81
N ASN A 37 -38.60 -43.08 31.62
CA ASN A 37 -38.17 -43.68 30.33
C ASN A 37 -38.48 -45.20 30.39
N PRO A 38 -38.92 -45.88 29.31
CA PRO A 38 -38.02 -46.85 28.62
C PRO A 38 -38.29 -46.98 27.08
N THR A 39 -37.26 -47.02 26.20
CA THR A 39 -36.45 -48.19 25.74
C THR A 39 -37.12 -49.10 24.68
N TYR A 40 -36.55 -49.18 23.47
CA TYR A 40 -36.19 -50.43 22.74
C TYR A 40 -35.43 -50.15 21.41
N SER A 41 -34.66 -51.16 21.02
CA SER A 41 -33.65 -51.35 19.95
C SER A 41 -34.14 -51.20 18.49
N THR A 42 -33.35 -51.34 17.40
CA THR A 42 -32.18 -52.23 17.13
C THR A 42 -31.35 -51.81 15.89
N ASN A 43 -30.12 -52.34 15.81
CA ASN A 43 -29.29 -52.66 14.62
C ASN A 43 -28.41 -51.58 13.91
N GLU A 44 -27.12 -51.94 13.83
CA GLU A 44 -26.00 -51.37 13.07
C GLU A 44 -25.73 -52.26 11.81
N PRO A 45 -24.86 -51.89 10.83
CA PRO A 45 -23.40 -52.01 11.01
C PRO A 45 -22.47 -51.03 10.26
N ILE A 46 -21.41 -50.60 10.97
CA ILE A 46 -19.96 -50.72 10.64
C ILE A 46 -19.50 -50.60 9.15
N ILE A 47 -18.57 -49.67 8.86
CA ILE A 47 -17.13 -49.96 8.55
C ILE A 47 -16.25 -48.72 8.80
N THR A 48 -15.07 -48.98 9.37
CA THR A 48 -13.97 -48.09 9.82
C THR A 48 -13.05 -47.65 8.64
N THR A 49 -11.92 -46.93 8.74
CA THR A 49 -10.82 -46.99 9.74
C THR A 49 -9.89 -45.75 9.74
N THR A 50 -9.55 -45.28 10.95
CA THR A 50 -8.26 -44.67 11.42
C THR A 50 -7.48 -43.63 10.61
N ALA A 51 -7.22 -42.49 11.28
CA ALA A 51 -5.91 -41.82 11.24
C ALA A 51 -5.10 -42.20 12.51
N ILE A 52 -3.79 -42.41 12.36
CA ILE A 52 -2.89 -42.80 13.47
C ILE A 52 -2.25 -41.54 14.07
N ALA A 53 -2.30 -41.43 15.40
CA ALA A 53 -1.47 -40.51 16.16
C ALA A 53 -0.66 -41.32 17.19
N THR A 54 0.66 -41.14 17.19
CA THR A 54 1.59 -41.68 18.20
C THR A 54 2.42 -40.53 18.77
N ALA A 55 2.80 -40.64 20.04
CA ALA A 55 3.39 -39.55 20.80
C ALA A 55 4.46 -40.03 21.79
N ILE A 56 5.44 -39.16 22.09
CA ILE A 56 6.26 -39.12 23.33
C ILE A 56 7.34 -40.24 23.41
N PRO A 57 8.50 -40.10 24.13
CA PRO A 57 8.99 -39.03 25.03
C PRO A 57 10.41 -38.45 24.76
N SER A 58 10.85 -37.59 25.70
CA SER A 58 12.24 -37.35 26.19
C SER A 58 13.02 -36.18 25.52
N THR A 59 13.87 -35.39 26.22
CA THR A 59 14.17 -35.29 27.68
C THR A 59 14.60 -33.85 28.02
N ILE A 60 14.53 -33.48 29.30
CA ILE A 60 15.09 -32.24 29.85
C ILE A 60 16.62 -32.37 29.99
N ASN A 61 17.38 -31.32 29.64
CA ASN A 61 18.61 -31.00 30.35
C ASN A 61 19.00 -29.52 30.19
N ASN A 62 19.11 -28.81 31.31
CA ASN A 62 19.81 -27.52 31.40
C ASN A 62 21.30 -27.80 31.60
N ASN A 63 22.18 -26.98 31.02
CA ASN A 63 23.46 -26.67 31.65
C ASN A 63 24.00 -25.31 31.17
N THR A 64 24.09 -24.38 32.12
CA THR A 64 24.87 -23.15 32.05
C THR A 64 26.37 -23.45 32.12
N VAL A 65 27.16 -22.81 31.26
CA VAL A 65 28.61 -22.62 31.50
C VAL A 65 28.97 -21.17 31.17
N ASN A 66 29.31 -20.40 32.20
CA ASN A 66 30.14 -19.19 32.05
C ASN A 66 31.60 -19.64 32.02
N ILE A 67 32.43 -19.04 31.16
CA ILE A 67 33.88 -18.97 31.37
C ILE A 67 34.32 -17.51 31.22
N ILE A 68 35.25 -17.14 32.08
CA ILE A 68 35.77 -15.81 32.36
C ILE A 68 37.15 -15.65 31.69
N GLU A 69 37.50 -14.40 31.37
CA GLU A 69 38.83 -13.79 31.11
C GLU A 69 39.96 -14.62 30.46
N ASN A 70 40.63 -13.98 29.50
CA ASN A 70 42.04 -13.65 29.71
C ASN A 70 42.43 -12.37 28.96
N GLU A 71 42.98 -11.42 29.69
CA GLU A 71 43.75 -10.30 29.13
C GLU A 71 45.13 -10.78 28.68
N HIS A 72 45.71 -10.18 27.63
CA HIS A 72 47.09 -9.68 27.74
C HIS A 72 47.46 -8.64 26.67
N THR A 73 47.67 -7.42 27.16
CA THR A 73 48.79 -6.50 26.87
C THR A 73 49.26 -6.27 25.42
N ASP A 74 49.08 -5.01 25.02
CA ASP A 74 50.12 -4.09 24.56
C ASP A 74 51.12 -4.52 23.47
N ASN A 75 51.09 -3.76 22.38
CA ASN A 75 52.32 -3.08 21.96
C ASN A 75 52.01 -1.69 21.42
N SER A 76 52.60 -0.69 22.07
CA SER A 76 52.56 0.70 21.64
C SER A 76 53.74 1.00 20.72
N LEU A 77 53.52 1.79 19.68
CA LEU A 77 54.59 2.56 19.05
C LEU A 77 54.03 3.91 18.60
N SER A 78 54.73 4.96 19.02
CA SER A 78 54.30 6.35 18.97
C SER A 78 55.10 7.15 17.93
N MET A 79 54.83 8.46 17.87
CA MET A 79 55.53 9.52 17.09
C MET A 79 55.02 9.75 15.66
N THR A 80 54.76 10.99 15.19
CA THR A 80 54.76 12.31 15.87
C THR A 80 53.96 13.38 15.08
N ASN A 81 53.38 14.35 15.80
CA ASN A 81 53.21 15.81 15.53
C ASN A 81 53.02 16.33 14.08
N SER A 82 52.06 17.23 13.81
CA SER A 82 52.05 18.60 14.36
C SER A 82 50.74 19.39 14.10
N ASN A 83 50.32 20.20 15.09
CA ASN A 83 49.80 21.59 15.02
C ASN A 83 48.70 21.99 13.98
N LYS A 84 47.76 22.92 14.25
CA LYS A 84 47.50 23.86 15.37
C LYS A 84 46.05 24.40 15.20
N GLY A 85 45.38 24.87 16.27
CA GLY A 85 44.24 25.79 16.13
C GLY A 85 43.08 25.63 17.12
N SER A 86 43.26 26.10 18.35
CA SER A 86 42.20 26.21 19.37
C SER A 86 41.96 27.67 19.79
N VAL A 87 40.69 28.05 19.99
CA VAL A 87 40.28 29.10 20.96
C VAL A 87 38.90 28.73 21.53
N GLN A 88 38.71 28.91 22.84
CA GLN A 88 37.48 28.64 23.61
C GLN A 88 36.70 29.93 23.94
N GLN A 89 35.37 29.80 24.03
CA GLN A 89 34.44 30.23 25.12
C GLN A 89 34.82 31.41 26.06
N PRO A 90 33.86 32.23 26.57
CA PRO A 90 32.88 31.73 27.56
C PRO A 90 31.46 32.36 27.64
N ILE A 91 30.69 31.81 28.58
CA ILE A 91 29.30 32.10 29.01
C ILE A 91 29.26 33.25 30.05
N ILE A 92 28.16 34.02 30.15
CA ILE A 92 27.64 34.62 31.41
C ILE A 92 26.15 35.00 31.31
N LYS A 93 25.48 35.21 32.47
CA LYS A 93 24.02 35.18 32.69
C LYS A 93 23.31 36.56 32.79
N GLN A 94 22.01 36.54 32.46
CA GLN A 94 20.83 37.20 33.07
C GLN A 94 20.74 38.71 33.47
N ASN A 95 19.52 39.22 33.20
CA ASN A 95 18.74 40.26 33.91
C ASN A 95 19.14 41.76 33.80
N ASN A 96 18.25 42.57 33.19
CA ASN A 96 17.31 43.41 33.97
C ASN A 96 16.27 44.17 33.10
N LEU A 97 15.20 44.66 33.74
CA LEU A 97 14.17 45.52 33.16
C LEU A 97 14.71 46.91 32.76
N VAL A 98 14.00 47.62 31.86
CA VAL A 98 13.40 48.96 32.11
C VAL A 98 12.34 49.25 31.03
N GLN A 99 11.19 49.82 31.43
CA GLN A 99 10.19 50.41 30.53
C GLN A 99 10.51 51.88 30.25
N LYS A 100 10.32 52.36 29.01
CA LYS A 100 9.60 53.61 28.70
C LYS A 100 9.58 53.87 27.18
N LEU A 101 8.40 54.17 26.63
CA LEU A 101 8.31 55.01 25.44
C LEU A 101 7.03 55.87 25.55
N ILE A 102 7.23 57.18 25.69
CA ILE A 102 6.21 58.22 25.50
C ILE A 102 6.93 59.38 24.81
N HIS A 103 6.58 59.68 23.57
CA HIS A 103 6.19 61.04 23.16
C HIS A 103 5.54 61.06 21.78
N SER A 104 4.59 61.99 21.64
CA SER A 104 3.83 62.34 20.43
C SER A 104 3.97 63.85 20.20
N THR A 105 3.93 64.33 18.96
CA THR A 105 3.70 65.73 18.44
C THR A 105 4.22 65.83 16.97
N HIS A 106 3.83 66.73 16.04
CA HIS A 106 2.60 67.52 15.71
C HIS A 106 2.86 68.43 14.45
N ILE A 107 1.93 68.95 13.60
CA ILE A 107 0.46 68.77 13.45
C ILE A 107 -0.05 68.53 11.97
N PRO A 108 -0.16 69.50 11.01
CA PRO A 108 -1.49 69.70 10.38
C PRO A 108 -1.62 69.81 8.84
N THR A 109 -2.87 69.71 8.36
CA THR A 109 -3.49 70.74 7.48
C THR A 109 -5.03 70.73 7.61
N ASN A 110 -5.65 71.91 7.46
CA ASN A 110 -7.09 72.19 7.73
C ASN A 110 -7.97 72.16 6.47
N LYS A 111 -9.30 71.94 6.64
CA LYS A 111 -10.35 72.82 6.06
C LYS A 111 -11.80 72.55 6.54
N SER A 112 -12.38 73.57 7.19
CA SER A 112 -13.78 74.09 7.16
C SER A 112 -15.03 73.24 7.49
N VAL A 113 -15.97 73.91 8.20
CA VAL A 113 -17.25 73.53 8.85
C VAL A 113 -18.34 74.54 8.35
N PRO A 114 -19.67 74.23 8.17
CA PRO A 114 -20.73 74.23 9.23
C PRO A 114 -21.84 73.14 9.10
N ASN A 115 -22.42 72.56 10.17
CA ASN A 115 -23.48 73.07 11.09
C ASN A 115 -24.80 73.51 10.38
N THR A 116 -26.05 73.24 10.83
CA THR A 116 -26.64 73.39 12.20
C THR A 116 -28.01 72.60 12.34
N PRO A 117 -28.96 72.78 13.33
CA PRO A 117 -29.47 71.63 14.14
C PRO A 117 -31.01 71.56 14.47
N LYS A 118 -31.38 70.80 15.53
CA LYS A 118 -32.63 70.80 16.35
C LYS A 118 -33.89 70.16 15.71
N ASN A 119 -34.79 69.47 16.42
CA ASN A 119 -35.33 69.69 17.78
C ASN A 119 -35.93 68.40 18.42
N PRO A 120 -36.03 68.28 19.76
CA PRO A 120 -36.83 67.26 20.46
C PRO A 120 -38.25 67.76 20.83
N GLY A 121 -39.21 66.84 21.04
CA GLY A 121 -40.60 67.19 21.41
C GLY A 121 -41.26 66.16 22.32
N LEU A 122 -41.75 66.62 23.48
CA LEU A 122 -42.32 65.83 24.58
C LEU A 122 -43.85 66.03 24.67
N ARG A 123 -44.63 64.96 24.94
CA ARG A 123 -45.99 64.93 25.57
C ARG A 123 -46.49 63.47 25.53
N SER A 124 -46.72 62.71 26.61
CA SER A 124 -47.48 62.88 27.87
C SER A 124 -48.84 62.14 27.84
N ILE A 125 -48.87 60.99 28.53
CA ILE A 125 -49.94 60.51 29.45
C ILE A 125 -51.40 60.54 28.94
N LEU A 126 -52.00 59.35 28.85
CA LEU A 126 -53.31 59.13 29.49
C LEU A 126 -53.55 57.66 29.87
N PHE A 127 -54.07 57.43 31.07
CA PHE A 127 -54.45 56.13 31.62
C PHE A 127 -55.81 55.68 31.07
N THR A 128 -56.03 54.36 30.96
CA THR A 128 -57.28 53.71 31.43
C THR A 128 -57.13 52.19 31.51
N LYS A 129 -57.49 51.62 32.68
CA LYS A 129 -57.92 50.21 32.83
C LYS A 129 -59.44 50.23 32.98
N PRO A 130 -60.16 49.24 32.44
CA PRO A 130 -60.68 48.15 33.29
C PRO A 130 -60.69 46.79 32.51
N THR A 131 -61.04 45.60 33.02
CA THR A 131 -61.47 45.09 34.35
C THR A 131 -61.10 43.59 34.45
N ARG A 132 -61.03 43.03 35.67
CA ARG A 132 -61.06 41.57 35.88
C ARG A 132 -62.44 40.99 35.51
N LYS A 133 -62.48 39.83 34.86
CA LYS A 133 -63.54 38.81 35.08
C LYS A 133 -62.90 37.43 35.20
N ASN A 134 -63.27 36.71 36.26
CA ASN A 134 -62.98 35.28 36.41
C ASN A 134 -63.89 34.48 35.48
N SER A 135 -63.36 33.47 34.81
CA SER A 135 -64.16 32.33 34.35
C SER A 135 -63.31 31.07 34.37
N LYS A 136 -63.75 30.07 35.14
CA LYS A 136 -63.23 28.70 35.06
C LYS A 136 -63.90 28.04 33.87
N TYR A 137 -63.16 27.76 32.80
CA TYR A 137 -63.52 26.66 31.90
C TYR A 137 -62.28 25.90 31.44
N SER A 138 -62.38 24.58 31.52
CA SER A 138 -61.36 23.64 31.06
C SER A 138 -61.41 23.55 29.54
N THR A 139 -60.36 24.03 28.86
CA THR A 139 -60.19 23.77 27.43
C THR A 139 -58.89 23.06 27.18
N ARG A 140 -59.01 21.73 27.24
CA ARG A 140 -58.21 20.70 26.56
C ARG A 140 -57.14 21.27 25.62
N ARG A 141 -55.92 21.51 26.13
CA ARG A 141 -54.76 21.83 25.28
C ARG A 141 -54.51 20.63 24.36
N HIS A 142 -55.00 20.71 23.12
CA HIS A 142 -54.48 19.92 22.03
C HIS A 142 -53.00 20.27 21.89
N ARG A 143 -52.13 19.45 22.49
CA ARG A 143 -50.75 19.33 22.05
C ARG A 143 -50.83 18.93 20.58
N HIS A 144 -50.70 19.90 19.68
CA HIS A 144 -50.14 19.62 18.37
C HIS A 144 -48.76 19.01 18.63
N LYS A 145 -48.72 17.66 18.65
CA LYS A 145 -47.48 16.94 18.39
C LYS A 145 -47.06 17.42 17.01
N ALA A 146 -46.09 18.33 16.96
CA ALA A 146 -45.41 18.65 15.72
C ALA A 146 -44.96 17.30 15.15
N LYS A 147 -45.52 16.90 14.00
CA LYS A 147 -45.13 15.66 13.34
C LYS A 147 -43.63 15.80 13.08
N LYS A 148 -42.81 15.04 13.81
CA LYS A 148 -41.36 14.97 13.53
C LYS A 148 -41.25 14.44 12.11
N ALA A 149 -41.01 15.31 11.14
CA ALA A 149 -40.85 14.90 9.75
C ALA A 149 -39.63 13.97 9.68
N HIS A 150 -39.89 12.67 9.53
CA HIS A 150 -38.84 11.69 9.35
C HIS A 150 -38.30 11.87 7.95
N LYS A 151 -37.15 12.55 7.83
CA LYS A 151 -36.43 12.60 6.56
C LYS A 151 -36.05 11.17 6.22
N LEU A 152 -36.58 10.71 5.09
CA LEU A 152 -36.08 9.56 4.35
C LEU A 152 -34.58 9.77 4.08
N LEU A 153 -33.86 8.73 3.70
CA LEU A 153 -32.57 8.84 3.02
C LEU A 153 -32.71 9.41 1.59
N CYS A 154 -33.48 10.50 1.47
CA CYS A 154 -33.36 11.43 0.36
C CYS A 154 -31.99 12.09 0.47
N LEU A 155 -30.99 11.47 -0.15
CA LEU A 155 -29.85 12.14 -0.78
C LEU A 155 -30.33 13.04 -1.96
N TRP A 156 -31.50 13.66 -1.83
CA TRP A 156 -32.14 14.50 -2.82
C TRP A 156 -32.73 15.75 -2.13
N PRO A 157 -32.27 16.96 -2.48
CA PRO A 157 -31.16 17.21 -3.41
C PRO A 157 -29.84 16.62 -2.88
N LEU A 158 -29.00 16.09 -3.79
CA LEU A 158 -27.70 15.53 -3.44
C LEU A 158 -26.87 16.53 -2.63
N PRO A 159 -26.04 16.08 -1.66
CA PRO A 159 -25.08 16.93 -0.99
C PRO A 159 -24.18 17.70 -1.99
N ILE A 160 -23.74 18.90 -1.63
CA ILE A 160 -23.18 19.88 -2.58
C ILE A 160 -21.80 19.43 -3.06
N VAL A 161 -20.92 19.01 -2.14
CA VAL A 161 -19.57 18.54 -2.49
C VAL A 161 -19.68 17.29 -3.35
N THR A 162 -20.57 16.38 -2.99
CA THR A 162 -20.87 15.16 -3.75
C THR A 162 -21.28 15.46 -5.19
N ARG A 163 -22.12 16.49 -5.43
CA ARG A 163 -22.44 16.96 -6.80
C ARG A 163 -21.23 17.49 -7.54
N CYS A 164 -20.40 18.33 -6.90
CA CYS A 164 -19.17 18.83 -7.51
C CYS A 164 -18.21 17.69 -7.87
N MET A 165 -18.06 16.68 -7.00
CA MET A 165 -17.21 15.51 -7.23
C MET A 165 -17.68 14.67 -8.42
N ILE A 166 -18.99 14.51 -8.62
CA ILE A 166 -19.57 13.86 -9.81
C ILE A 166 -19.18 14.65 -11.08
N LEU A 167 -19.42 15.97 -11.08
CA LEU A 167 -19.16 16.81 -12.25
C LEU A 167 -17.67 16.85 -12.62
N ILE A 168 -16.78 16.98 -11.63
CA ILE A 168 -15.33 16.95 -11.84
C ILE A 168 -14.90 15.58 -12.38
N ALA A 169 -15.43 14.48 -11.84
CA ALA A 169 -15.06 13.13 -12.28
C ALA A 169 -15.51 12.81 -13.70
N ILE A 170 -16.75 13.19 -14.06
CA ILE A 170 -17.24 13.08 -15.43
C ILE A 170 -16.37 13.92 -16.36
N LEU A 171 -16.09 15.17 -16.02
CA LEU A 171 -15.24 16.05 -16.84
C LEU A 171 -13.84 15.47 -17.05
N VAL A 172 -13.14 15.07 -15.97
CA VAL A 172 -11.79 14.50 -16.02
C VAL A 172 -11.76 13.21 -16.83
N SER A 173 -12.71 12.30 -16.59
CA SER A 173 -12.78 11.00 -17.28
C SER A 173 -13.22 11.12 -18.75
N THR A 174 -14.04 12.13 -19.10
CA THR A 174 -14.35 12.46 -20.50
C THR A 174 -13.13 13.06 -21.21
N LEU A 175 -12.45 14.04 -20.62
CA LEU A 175 -11.24 14.64 -21.21
C LEU A 175 -10.11 13.62 -21.41
N ASN A 176 -9.99 12.65 -20.50
CA ASN A 176 -9.07 11.53 -20.64
C ASN A 176 -9.46 10.59 -21.78
N SER A 177 -10.74 10.21 -21.86
CA SER A 177 -11.26 9.35 -22.94
C SER A 177 -11.21 9.99 -24.33
N LEU A 178 -11.07 11.31 -24.42
CA LEU A 178 -10.90 12.06 -25.66
C LEU A 178 -9.42 12.33 -26.00
N HIS A 179 -8.47 11.80 -25.22
CA HIS A 179 -7.02 12.08 -25.35
C HIS A 179 -6.67 13.58 -25.32
N ILE A 180 -7.47 14.39 -24.62
CA ILE A 180 -7.19 15.82 -24.37
C ILE A 180 -6.28 15.97 -23.14
N LEU A 181 -6.42 15.04 -22.19
CA LEU A 181 -5.53 14.90 -21.04
C LEU A 181 -5.04 13.44 -21.02
N ASP A 182 -3.76 13.17 -21.24
CA ASP A 182 -3.20 11.82 -21.09
C ASP A 182 -2.96 11.49 -19.61
N LEU A 183 -4.04 11.25 -18.87
CA LEU A 183 -4.00 10.86 -17.47
C LEU A 183 -3.91 9.34 -17.35
N SER A 184 -2.96 8.90 -16.54
CA SER A 184 -2.84 7.52 -16.11
C SER A 184 -2.99 7.42 -14.60
N CYS A 185 -3.35 6.22 -14.17
CA CYS A 185 -3.05 5.68 -12.85
C CYS A 185 -1.79 6.30 -12.19
N ALA A 186 -1.97 7.13 -11.15
CA ALA A 186 -0.84 7.83 -10.53
C ALA A 186 -0.11 6.96 -9.49
N ALA A 187 0.70 6.00 -9.94
CA ALA A 187 1.62 5.30 -9.05
C ALA A 187 2.80 6.22 -8.65
N PRO A 188 3.30 6.16 -7.39
CA PRO A 188 4.43 6.99 -6.95
C PRO A 188 5.68 6.91 -7.83
N SER A 189 5.92 5.79 -8.52
CA SER A 189 6.96 5.67 -9.56
C SER A 189 6.93 6.82 -10.56
N PHE A 190 5.80 7.02 -11.26
CA PHE A 190 5.65 8.08 -12.27
C PHE A 190 5.86 9.48 -11.69
N VAL A 191 5.51 9.69 -10.43
CA VAL A 191 5.64 11.00 -9.75
C VAL A 191 7.09 11.27 -9.36
N ILE A 192 7.77 10.25 -8.80
CA ILE A 192 9.15 10.35 -8.32
C ILE A 192 10.14 10.42 -9.49
N TYR A 193 9.87 9.73 -10.60
CA TYR A 193 10.79 9.65 -11.75
C TYR A 193 10.45 10.60 -12.92
N ARG A 194 9.16 10.88 -13.19
CA ARG A 194 8.73 11.77 -14.30
C ARG A 194 8.11 13.09 -13.83
N PHE A 195 8.14 13.39 -12.52
CA PHE A 195 7.52 14.59 -11.92
C PHE A 195 6.03 14.78 -12.28
N ASN A 196 5.30 13.70 -12.55
CA ASN A 196 3.92 13.77 -13.02
C ASN A 196 2.92 14.06 -11.87
N LEU A 197 2.96 15.30 -11.38
CA LEU A 197 2.07 15.84 -10.36
C LEU A 197 0.61 15.96 -10.85
N ARG A 198 0.39 16.12 -12.16
CA ARG A 198 -0.96 16.22 -12.75
C ARG A 198 -1.76 14.96 -12.48
N ASN A 199 -1.15 13.78 -12.68
CA ASN A 199 -1.83 12.52 -12.42
C ASN A 199 -2.18 12.36 -10.94
N VAL A 200 -1.31 12.74 -9.99
CA VAL A 200 -1.62 12.68 -8.54
C VAL A 200 -2.84 13.52 -8.17
N ILE A 201 -2.99 14.69 -8.78
CA ILE A 201 -4.09 15.62 -8.51
C ILE A 201 -5.40 15.15 -9.16
N LEU A 202 -5.33 14.52 -10.34
CA LEU A 202 -6.51 14.21 -11.15
C LEU A 202 -6.96 12.74 -11.08
N SER A 203 -6.08 11.78 -10.77
CA SER A 203 -6.40 10.35 -10.72
C SER A 203 -7.44 9.95 -9.66
N PRO A 204 -7.64 10.68 -8.53
CA PRO A 204 -8.77 10.43 -7.63
C PRO A 204 -10.15 10.65 -8.27
N PHE A 205 -10.23 11.44 -9.33
CA PHE A 205 -11.44 11.75 -10.08
C PHE A 205 -11.58 10.90 -11.36
N LEU A 206 -10.55 10.12 -11.70
CA LEU A 206 -10.47 9.33 -12.92
C LEU A 206 -11.12 7.96 -12.74
N PHE A 207 -12.05 7.61 -13.62
CA PHE A 207 -12.58 6.26 -13.77
C PHE A 207 -12.67 5.90 -15.26
N ASP A 208 -12.47 4.63 -15.59
CA ASP A 208 -12.59 4.17 -16.97
C ASP A 208 -14.06 4.00 -17.35
N TRP A 209 -14.40 4.17 -18.63
CA TRP A 209 -15.76 4.00 -19.16
C TRP A 209 -16.20 2.52 -19.28
N THR A 210 -15.80 1.69 -18.31
CA THR A 210 -16.23 0.30 -18.17
C THR A 210 -17.30 0.19 -17.10
N LEU A 211 -18.24 -0.75 -17.26
CA LEU A 211 -19.32 -0.96 -16.29
C LEU A 211 -18.81 -1.20 -14.84
N PRO A 212 -17.74 -1.99 -14.59
CA PRO A 212 -17.21 -2.16 -13.24
C PRO A 212 -16.61 -0.88 -12.64
N SER A 213 -15.82 -0.12 -13.42
CA SER A 213 -15.20 1.15 -12.97
C SER A 213 -16.27 2.21 -12.68
N ILE A 214 -17.29 2.34 -13.55
CA ILE A 214 -18.44 3.24 -13.34
C ILE A 214 -19.23 2.85 -12.08
N ALA A 215 -19.53 1.55 -11.90
CA ALA A 215 -20.28 1.07 -10.73
C ALA A 215 -19.51 1.31 -9.43
N LEU A 216 -18.20 1.05 -9.40
CA LEU A 216 -17.37 1.28 -8.22
C LEU A 216 -17.18 2.77 -7.93
N TYR A 217 -17.01 3.61 -8.96
CA TYR A 217 -16.92 5.05 -8.76
C TYR A 217 -18.24 5.65 -8.26
N GLY A 218 -19.38 5.21 -8.81
CA GLY A 218 -20.72 5.56 -8.32
C GLY A 218 -20.95 5.14 -6.87
N TRP A 219 -20.48 3.94 -6.49
CA TRP A 219 -20.50 3.47 -5.10
C TRP A 219 -19.66 4.37 -4.18
N ASN A 220 -18.47 4.79 -4.62
CA ASN A 220 -17.61 5.71 -3.87
C ASN A 220 -18.22 7.10 -3.68
N VAL A 221 -18.84 7.65 -4.71
CA VAL A 221 -19.61 8.90 -4.64
C VAL A 221 -20.79 8.76 -3.67
N PHE A 222 -21.49 7.62 -3.68
CA PHE A 222 -22.59 7.36 -2.75
C PHE A 222 -22.09 7.32 -1.28
N ILE A 223 -20.98 6.63 -1.00
CA ILE A 223 -20.34 6.66 0.33
C ILE A 223 -19.96 8.09 0.72
N LEU A 224 -19.38 8.88 -0.20
CA LEU A 224 -19.02 10.27 0.05
C LEU A 224 -20.24 11.13 0.42
N GLY A 225 -21.39 10.93 -0.23
CA GLY A 225 -22.65 11.60 0.12
C GLY A 225 -23.10 11.31 1.56
N LEU A 226 -22.98 10.05 2.00
CA LEU A 226 -23.27 9.65 3.38
C LEU A 226 -22.28 10.27 4.38
N PHE A 227 -21.01 10.43 4.00
CA PHE A 227 -20.04 11.16 4.82
C PHE A 227 -20.32 12.67 4.86
N GLU A 228 -20.67 13.29 3.74
CA GLU A 228 -21.00 14.73 3.69
C GLU A 228 -22.23 15.04 4.57
N GLU A 229 -23.32 14.29 4.45
CA GLU A 229 -24.53 14.46 5.28
C GLU A 229 -24.23 14.29 6.79
N SER A 230 -23.37 13.32 7.13
CA SER A 230 -23.05 13.01 8.52
C SER A 230 -22.02 13.97 9.14
N LEU A 231 -20.97 14.33 8.40
CA LEU A 231 -19.82 15.09 8.90
C LEU A 231 -19.96 16.61 8.70
N ALA A 232 -20.67 17.08 7.66
CA ALA A 232 -20.81 18.54 7.46
C ALA A 232 -21.49 19.20 8.66
N HIS A 233 -22.49 18.58 9.26
CA HIS A 233 -23.10 19.07 10.51
C HIS A 233 -22.12 18.99 11.70
N MET A 234 -21.26 17.98 11.78
CA MET A 234 -20.29 17.82 12.87
C MET A 234 -19.19 18.90 12.86
N VAL A 235 -18.71 19.26 11.67
CA VAL A 235 -17.56 20.17 11.47
C VAL A 235 -17.98 21.66 11.41
N GLY A 236 -19.29 21.95 11.34
CA GLY A 236 -19.84 23.32 11.35
C GLY A 236 -20.22 23.87 9.98
N GLY A 237 -20.53 23.00 9.01
CA GLY A 237 -21.09 23.34 7.70
C GLY A 237 -20.29 22.84 6.51
N THR A 238 -20.89 22.91 5.32
CA THR A 238 -20.33 22.39 4.07
C THR A 238 -18.98 23.01 3.72
N ARG A 239 -18.76 24.31 3.97
CA ARG A 239 -17.47 24.98 3.70
C ARG A 239 -16.31 24.30 4.42
N ARG A 240 -16.46 24.02 5.72
CA ARG A 240 -15.41 23.36 6.52
C ARG A 240 -15.25 21.88 6.19
N PHE A 241 -16.30 21.24 5.68
CA PHE A 241 -16.20 19.91 5.12
C PHE A 241 -15.37 19.89 3.81
N VAL A 242 -15.48 20.92 2.97
CA VAL A 242 -14.57 21.12 1.80
C VAL A 242 -13.14 21.37 2.26
N GLU A 243 -12.92 22.25 3.23
CA GLU A 243 -11.59 22.53 3.79
C GLU A 243 -10.95 21.23 4.38
N LEU A 244 -11.73 20.44 5.11
CA LEU A 244 -11.33 19.11 5.61
C LEU A 244 -10.98 18.15 4.45
N LEU A 245 -11.80 18.08 3.40
CA LEU A 245 -11.56 17.20 2.25
C LEU A 245 -10.29 17.60 1.48
N ALA A 246 -10.02 18.90 1.33
CA ALA A 246 -8.80 19.41 0.71
C ALA A 246 -7.55 19.09 1.54
N VAL A 247 -7.61 19.23 2.87
CA VAL A 247 -6.51 18.83 3.77
C VAL A 247 -6.28 17.32 3.70
N LEU A 248 -7.34 16.50 3.75
CA LEU A 248 -7.28 15.04 3.57
C LEU A 248 -6.63 14.68 2.22
N PHE A 249 -7.02 15.36 1.14
CA PHE A 249 -6.47 15.14 -0.19
C PHE A 249 -4.95 15.37 -0.23
N ALA A 250 -4.50 16.54 0.21
CA ALA A 250 -3.08 16.91 0.19
C ALA A 250 -2.23 16.00 1.09
N THR A 251 -2.73 15.66 2.29
CA THR A 251 -1.99 14.87 3.28
C THR A 251 -1.91 13.39 2.92
N VAL A 252 -3.01 12.77 2.45
CA VAL A 252 -2.99 11.37 1.97
C VAL A 252 -2.04 11.23 0.78
N SER A 253 -2.14 12.11 -0.22
CA SER A 253 -1.28 12.05 -1.41
C SER A 253 0.19 12.29 -1.06
N SER A 254 0.50 13.24 -0.17
CA SER A 254 1.89 13.49 0.27
C SER A 254 2.46 12.31 1.04
N LEU A 255 1.72 11.77 2.03
CA LEU A 255 2.13 10.58 2.78
C LEU A 255 2.37 9.39 1.85
N ARG A 256 1.51 9.21 0.85
CA ARG A 256 1.62 8.11 -0.11
C ARG A 256 2.92 8.17 -0.92
N LEU A 257 3.32 9.36 -1.36
CA LEU A 257 4.61 9.58 -2.04
C LEU A 257 5.79 9.32 -1.11
N VAL A 258 5.71 9.77 0.15
CA VAL A 258 6.74 9.49 1.17
C VAL A 258 6.87 7.99 1.42
N LEU A 259 5.78 7.24 1.61
CA LEU A 259 5.84 5.78 1.78
C LEU A 259 6.38 5.06 0.53
N GLY A 260 5.99 5.51 -0.66
CA GLY A 260 6.51 5.01 -1.93
C GLY A 260 7.99 5.35 -2.19
N TYR A 261 8.52 6.39 -1.55
CA TYR A 261 9.96 6.68 -1.53
C TYR A 261 10.69 5.87 -0.45
N VAL A 262 10.12 5.75 0.75
CA VAL A 262 10.80 5.14 1.90
C VAL A 262 10.93 3.62 1.76
N PHE A 263 9.84 2.90 1.50
CA PHE A 263 9.85 1.42 1.40
C PHE A 263 10.56 0.88 0.16
N THR A 264 11.14 1.74 -0.65
CA THR A 264 11.40 1.39 -2.05
C THR A 264 12.65 2.06 -2.63
N LYS A 265 13.03 3.24 -2.12
CA LYS A 265 14.31 3.91 -2.43
C LYS A 265 15.20 4.05 -1.19
N SER A 266 14.74 4.62 -0.06
CA SER A 266 15.70 5.09 0.97
C SER A 266 16.41 4.02 1.80
N THR A 267 15.71 2.97 2.27
CA THR A 267 16.29 1.95 3.17
C THR A 267 16.59 0.62 2.50
N GLY A 268 16.22 0.52 1.23
CA GLY A 268 15.92 -0.77 0.61
C GLY A 268 17.13 -1.66 0.37
N TRP A 269 18.12 -1.16 -0.36
CA TRP A 269 19.34 -1.91 -0.73
C TRP A 269 20.06 -2.50 0.49
N ALA A 270 20.08 -1.79 1.63
CA ALA A 270 20.75 -2.27 2.84
C ALA A 270 19.97 -3.35 3.61
N VAL A 271 18.63 -3.44 3.45
CA VAL A 271 17.79 -4.36 4.23
C VAL A 271 16.69 -4.97 3.34
N PRO A 272 16.98 -6.07 2.61
CA PRO A 272 16.06 -6.64 1.63
C PRO A 272 14.71 -7.08 2.18
N SER A 273 14.64 -7.45 3.46
CA SER A 273 13.38 -7.80 4.14
C SER A 273 12.38 -6.64 4.25
N LEU A 274 12.80 -5.39 4.05
CA LEU A 274 11.91 -4.22 3.98
C LEU A 274 11.23 -4.06 2.61
N PHE A 275 11.67 -4.78 1.57
CA PHE A 275 11.08 -4.73 0.21
C PHE A 275 9.84 -5.61 0.01
N PHE A 276 9.08 -5.92 1.06
CA PHE A 276 7.84 -6.69 0.96
C PHE A 276 6.67 -5.92 0.31
N SER A 277 6.90 -4.68 -0.14
CA SER A 277 5.88 -3.70 -0.47
C SER A 277 5.81 -3.36 -1.96
N ASN A 278 4.61 -3.45 -2.55
CA ASN A 278 4.31 -2.93 -3.89
C ASN A 278 4.03 -1.41 -3.90
N ALA A 279 4.28 -0.69 -2.79
CA ALA A 279 3.84 0.70 -2.62
C ALA A 279 4.27 1.65 -3.76
N MET A 280 5.44 1.50 -4.38
CA MET A 280 5.81 2.42 -5.48
C MET A 280 4.95 2.24 -6.75
N HIS A 281 4.29 1.08 -6.90
CA HIS A 281 3.46 0.71 -8.07
C HIS A 281 1.95 0.68 -7.80
N GLU A 282 1.50 0.64 -6.54
CA GLU A 282 0.07 0.69 -6.21
C GLU A 282 -0.61 1.96 -6.79
N CYS A 283 -1.68 1.75 -7.52
CA CYS A 283 -2.36 2.78 -8.29
C CYS A 283 -3.15 3.76 -7.41
N SER A 284 -2.94 5.07 -7.60
CA SER A 284 -3.66 6.11 -6.85
C SER A 284 -4.98 6.53 -7.52
N GLN A 285 -5.80 5.58 -7.98
CA GLN A 285 -7.06 5.88 -8.69
C GLN A 285 -8.27 5.88 -7.74
N GLY A 286 -9.23 6.77 -8.01
CA GLY A 286 -10.50 6.85 -7.29
C GLY A 286 -10.41 7.39 -5.85
N LEU A 287 -11.56 7.38 -5.16
CA LEU A 287 -11.74 8.09 -3.89
C LEU A 287 -11.43 7.25 -2.63
N ALA A 288 -11.12 5.96 -2.79
CA ALA A 288 -10.99 4.98 -1.71
C ALA A 288 -10.21 5.44 -0.45
N PRO A 289 -8.99 6.02 -0.53
CA PRO A 289 -8.23 6.34 0.68
C PRO A 289 -8.82 7.53 1.44
N PHE A 290 -9.47 8.47 0.75
CA PHE A 290 -10.15 9.60 1.38
C PHE A 290 -11.43 9.12 2.08
N LEU A 291 -12.11 8.10 1.54
CA LEU A 291 -13.22 7.42 2.22
C LEU A 291 -12.74 6.69 3.49
N PHE A 292 -11.61 5.97 3.44
CA PHE A 292 -11.01 5.37 4.63
C PHE A 292 -10.55 6.42 5.65
N ALA A 293 -10.06 7.57 5.21
CA ALA A 293 -9.69 8.67 6.11
C ALA A 293 -10.94 9.30 6.77
N LEU A 294 -12.00 9.56 6.01
CA LEU A 294 -13.30 10.03 6.49
C LEU A 294 -13.98 9.02 7.44
N LEU A 295 -13.78 7.72 7.23
CA LEU A 295 -14.24 6.66 8.14
C LEU A 295 -13.63 6.79 9.53
N VAL A 296 -12.33 7.10 9.62
CA VAL A 296 -11.67 7.35 10.91
C VAL A 296 -12.15 8.67 11.51
N VAL A 297 -12.37 9.72 10.72
CA VAL A 297 -12.96 10.99 11.21
C VAL A 297 -14.38 10.81 11.77
N GLN A 298 -15.20 9.97 11.12
CA GLN A 298 -16.55 9.60 11.59
C GLN A 298 -16.53 8.85 12.93
N SER A 299 -15.38 8.30 13.38
CA SER A 299 -15.25 7.71 14.71
C SER A 299 -15.52 8.71 15.85
N LEU A 300 -15.36 10.02 15.64
CA LEU A 300 -15.77 11.03 16.61
C LEU A 300 -17.25 10.88 16.99
N SER A 301 -18.09 10.54 16.01
CA SER A 301 -19.53 10.27 16.11
C SER A 301 -19.85 8.76 16.01
N ILE A 302 -19.03 7.89 16.62
CA ILE A 302 -19.20 6.42 16.61
C ILE A 302 -20.55 5.89 17.12
N HIS A 303 -21.30 6.70 17.88
CA HIS A 303 -22.60 6.33 18.42
C HIS A 303 -23.77 6.64 17.47
N ASP A 304 -23.53 7.39 16.38
CA ASP A 304 -24.56 7.70 15.39
C ASP A 304 -25.09 6.43 14.73
N LYS A 305 -26.41 6.38 14.52
CA LYS A 305 -27.10 5.25 13.90
C LYS A 305 -27.96 5.71 12.75
N TYR A 306 -28.01 4.88 11.71
CA TYR A 306 -29.08 4.83 10.75
C TYR A 306 -30.21 3.95 11.34
N ILE A 307 -31.45 4.43 11.28
CA ILE A 307 -32.63 3.68 11.72
C ILE A 307 -33.42 3.29 10.48
N LEU A 308 -33.61 2.00 10.29
CA LEU A 308 -34.18 1.39 9.10
C LEU A 308 -35.50 0.74 9.51
N ILE A 309 -36.60 1.35 9.05
CA ILE A 309 -37.98 1.03 9.41
C ILE A 309 -38.63 0.28 8.23
N TYR A 310 -39.14 -0.92 8.49
CA TYR A 310 -39.73 -1.79 7.47
C TYR A 310 -41.20 -2.13 7.78
N GLY A 311 -42.14 -1.68 6.95
CA GLY A 311 -43.57 -2.00 7.11
C GLY A 311 -44.42 -0.88 7.73
N GLN A 312 -45.65 -1.22 8.14
CA GLN A 312 -46.64 -0.27 8.66
C GLN A 312 -46.25 0.29 10.04
N GLU A 313 -46.62 1.56 10.30
CA GLU A 313 -45.98 2.41 11.32
C GLU A 313 -46.27 2.04 12.78
N ASP A 314 -47.25 1.16 13.04
CA ASP A 314 -47.76 0.88 14.39
C ASP A 314 -47.12 -0.32 15.09
N ALA A 315 -46.31 -1.13 14.39
CA ALA A 315 -45.61 -2.28 14.98
C ALA A 315 -44.19 -1.88 15.48
N ASN A 316 -44.00 -1.80 16.79
CA ASN A 316 -42.72 -1.37 17.40
C ASN A 316 -41.51 -2.27 17.07
N ASN A 317 -41.72 -3.51 16.62
CA ASN A 317 -40.65 -4.47 16.29
C ASN A 317 -39.98 -4.23 14.93
N ASN A 318 -40.48 -3.29 14.12
CA ASN A 318 -40.08 -3.11 12.73
C ASN A 318 -38.88 -2.15 12.50
N LYS A 319 -37.94 -2.08 13.46
CA LYS A 319 -36.83 -1.10 13.49
C LYS A 319 -35.47 -1.78 13.60
N LEU A 320 -34.69 -1.79 12.52
CA LEU A 320 -33.27 -2.17 12.55
C LEU A 320 -32.40 -0.92 12.74
N THR A 321 -31.48 -0.92 13.71
CA THR A 321 -30.52 0.20 13.88
C THR A 321 -29.11 -0.22 13.53
N VAL A 322 -28.49 0.43 12.55
CA VAL A 322 -27.11 0.16 12.10
C VAL A 322 -26.23 1.35 12.44
N ARG A 323 -25.07 1.13 13.07
CA ARG A 323 -24.12 2.23 13.36
C ARG A 323 -23.55 2.78 12.05
N LYS A 324 -23.48 4.10 11.89
CA LYS A 324 -23.00 4.74 10.65
C LYS A 324 -21.61 4.23 10.24
N VAL A 325 -20.67 4.23 11.19
CA VAL A 325 -19.28 3.77 11.01
C VAL A 325 -19.22 2.31 10.53
N THR A 326 -20.06 1.42 11.09
CA THR A 326 -20.08 0.01 10.69
C THR A 326 -20.56 -0.17 9.25
N LEU A 327 -21.62 0.54 8.86
CA LEU A 327 -22.10 0.52 7.48
C LEU A 327 -21.05 1.09 6.53
N GLN A 328 -20.50 2.26 6.84
CA GLN A 328 -19.50 2.92 6.00
C GLN A 328 -18.18 2.14 5.89
N LEU A 329 -17.77 1.39 6.93
CA LEU A 329 -16.65 0.45 6.86
C LEU A 329 -16.94 -0.67 5.84
N ILE A 330 -18.07 -1.37 5.97
CA ILE A 330 -18.47 -2.45 5.05
C ILE A 330 -18.54 -1.94 3.61
N MET A 331 -19.12 -0.75 3.40
CA MET A 331 -19.17 -0.14 2.07
C MET A 331 -17.79 0.26 1.54
N SER A 332 -16.90 0.78 2.38
CA SER A 332 -15.54 1.18 1.96
C SER A 332 -14.70 -0.04 1.56
N LEU A 333 -14.88 -1.19 2.24
CA LEU A 333 -14.21 -2.45 1.92
C LEU A 333 -14.54 -2.99 0.52
N VAL A 334 -15.63 -2.56 -0.11
CA VAL A 334 -15.93 -2.90 -1.52
C VAL A 334 -14.85 -2.39 -2.48
N ASN A 335 -14.14 -1.30 -2.15
CA ASN A 335 -12.98 -0.84 -2.93
C ASN A 335 -11.87 -1.88 -3.02
N TYR A 336 -11.75 -2.76 -2.02
CA TYR A 336 -10.72 -3.79 -1.98
C TYR A 336 -10.95 -4.93 -3.00
N THR A 337 -12.05 -4.90 -3.76
CA THR A 337 -12.23 -5.72 -4.96
C THR A 337 -11.26 -5.34 -6.08
N THR A 338 -10.87 -4.07 -6.17
CA THR A 338 -9.72 -3.65 -6.97
C THR A 338 -8.44 -4.04 -6.24
N LYS A 339 -7.73 -5.02 -6.79
CA LYS A 339 -6.44 -5.50 -6.26
C LYS A 339 -5.44 -4.34 -6.17
N ASN A 340 -4.45 -4.44 -5.27
CA ASN A 340 -3.35 -3.48 -5.11
C ASN A 340 -3.74 -2.08 -4.58
N ILE A 341 -4.52 -2.01 -3.49
CA ILE A 341 -4.82 -0.75 -2.78
C ILE A 341 -4.46 -0.76 -1.28
N LEU A 342 -3.57 -1.65 -0.81
CA LEU A 342 -3.25 -1.78 0.62
C LEU A 342 -2.63 -0.48 1.17
N TRP A 343 -1.50 -0.06 0.61
CA TRP A 343 -0.77 1.12 1.07
C TRP A 343 -1.52 2.41 0.77
N TRP A 344 -2.31 2.44 -0.31
CA TRP A 344 -3.24 3.52 -0.58
C TRP A 344 -4.28 3.66 0.56
N SER A 345 -4.95 2.55 0.94
CA SER A 345 -5.95 2.53 2.02
C SER A 345 -5.33 2.81 3.40
N VAL A 346 -4.16 2.25 3.69
CA VAL A 346 -3.41 2.48 4.95
C VAL A 346 -2.97 3.96 5.07
N SER A 347 -2.56 4.60 3.97
CA SER A 347 -2.29 6.05 3.94
C SER A 347 -3.53 6.84 4.33
N GLY A 348 -4.70 6.43 3.84
CA GLY A 348 -6.01 6.97 4.25
C GLY A 348 -6.27 6.81 5.75
N LEU A 349 -6.17 5.58 6.28
CA LEU A 349 -6.42 5.30 7.71
C LEU A 349 -5.50 6.09 8.64
N PHE A 350 -4.19 6.14 8.35
CA PHE A 350 -3.22 6.87 9.17
C PHE A 350 -3.49 8.38 9.13
N THR A 351 -3.73 8.93 7.94
CA THR A 351 -4.04 10.35 7.76
C THR A 351 -5.35 10.73 8.46
N GLY A 352 -6.38 9.90 8.33
CA GLY A 352 -7.65 10.04 9.03
C GLY A 352 -7.49 10.00 10.55
N PHE A 353 -6.62 9.15 11.09
CA PHE A 353 -6.30 9.12 12.53
C PHE A 353 -5.66 10.42 13.01
N MET A 354 -4.62 10.90 12.31
CA MET A 354 -3.96 12.17 12.65
C MET A 354 -4.92 13.35 12.59
N ILE A 355 -5.70 13.46 11.52
CA ILE A 355 -6.71 14.52 11.34
C ILE A 355 -7.84 14.40 12.38
N THR A 356 -8.24 13.19 12.79
CA THR A 356 -9.23 13.00 13.88
C THR A 356 -8.75 13.63 15.19
N VAL A 357 -7.46 13.49 15.53
CA VAL A 357 -6.86 14.09 16.73
C VAL A 357 -6.78 15.61 16.60
N CYS A 358 -6.28 16.13 15.47
CA CYS A 358 -6.17 17.57 15.22
C CYS A 358 -7.54 18.27 15.18
N LEU A 359 -8.53 17.67 14.49
CA LEU A 359 -9.89 18.18 14.40
C LEU A 359 -10.59 18.17 15.76
N GLN A 360 -10.38 17.14 16.59
CA GLN A 360 -10.90 17.13 17.95
C GLN A 360 -10.30 18.27 18.80
N ALA A 361 -9.02 18.58 18.65
CA ALA A 361 -8.38 19.70 19.34
C ALA A 361 -8.95 21.05 18.86
N PHE A 362 -9.10 21.24 17.55
CA PHE A 362 -9.65 22.45 16.93
C PHE A 362 -11.11 22.70 17.36
N LEU A 363 -11.99 21.70 17.22
CA LEU A 363 -13.41 21.81 17.61
C LEU A 363 -13.59 22.04 19.12
N VAL A 364 -12.62 21.65 19.96
CA VAL A 364 -12.63 21.95 21.40
C VAL A 364 -12.19 23.38 21.68
N HIS A 365 -11.19 23.89 20.96
CA HIS A 365 -10.74 25.26 21.08
C HIS A 365 -11.85 26.24 20.70
N GLU A 366 -12.45 26.06 19.53
CA GLU A 366 -13.55 26.89 19.02
C GLU A 366 -14.77 26.89 19.96
N LYS A 367 -15.24 25.71 20.39
CA LYS A 367 -16.38 25.61 21.33
C LYS A 367 -16.12 26.27 22.69
N ARG A 368 -14.85 26.40 23.09
CA ARG A 368 -14.49 27.16 24.31
C ARG A 368 -14.59 28.66 24.08
N GLU A 369 -14.18 29.17 22.92
CA GLU A 369 -14.37 30.59 22.56
C GLU A 369 -15.85 30.95 22.41
N ASP A 370 -16.63 30.12 21.71
CA ASP A 370 -18.06 30.40 21.51
C ASP A 370 -18.89 30.27 22.80
N SER A 371 -18.45 29.46 23.77
CA SER A 371 -19.08 29.40 25.10
C SER A 371 -19.09 30.74 25.85
N ILE A 372 -18.25 31.70 25.43
CA ILE A 372 -18.20 33.07 26.00
C ILE A 372 -19.30 33.97 25.38
N LYS A 373 -19.85 33.60 24.22
CA LYS A 373 -20.78 34.43 23.42
C LYS A 373 -22.24 33.98 23.50
N VAL A 374 -22.52 32.75 23.95
CA VAL A 374 -23.87 32.15 23.96
C VAL A 374 -24.73 32.72 25.11
N LYS A 375 -25.98 33.09 24.79
CA LYS A 375 -26.98 33.61 25.75
C LYS A 375 -28.09 32.62 26.12
N ASP A 376 -28.22 31.47 25.44
CA ASP A 376 -29.22 30.45 25.76
C ASP A 376 -28.71 29.54 26.90
N VAL A 377 -29.50 29.44 27.97
CA VAL A 377 -29.19 28.68 29.19
C VAL A 377 -29.02 27.18 28.92
N ASN A 378 -29.80 26.58 28.02
CA ASN A 378 -29.72 25.13 27.75
C ASN A 378 -28.44 24.78 26.97
N GLU A 379 -28.11 25.61 25.97
CA GLU A 379 -26.88 25.46 25.20
C GLU A 379 -25.66 25.74 26.08
N TYR A 380 -25.73 26.80 26.91
CA TYR A 380 -24.73 27.15 27.92
C TYR A 380 -24.45 25.99 28.88
N ILE A 381 -25.46 25.28 29.42
CA ILE A 381 -25.24 24.12 30.31
C ILE A 381 -24.45 22.99 29.61
N THR A 382 -24.71 22.75 28.32
CA THR A 382 -23.95 21.73 27.56
C THR A 382 -22.52 22.18 27.26
N LEU A 383 -22.31 23.46 26.93
CA LEU A 383 -21.00 24.06 26.69
C LEU A 383 -20.16 24.18 27.96
N GLU A 384 -20.76 24.52 29.10
CA GLU A 384 -20.14 24.56 30.43
C GLU A 384 -19.63 23.16 30.83
N ARG A 385 -20.45 22.11 30.64
CA ARG A 385 -20.03 20.72 30.89
C ARG A 385 -18.84 20.32 29.99
N TYR A 386 -18.82 20.80 28.74
CA TYR A 386 -17.73 20.56 27.80
C TYR A 386 -16.45 21.37 28.16
N ARG A 387 -16.61 22.62 28.61
CA ARG A 387 -15.54 23.52 29.07
C ARG A 387 -14.83 22.98 30.32
N ARG A 388 -15.57 22.40 31.26
CA ARG A 388 -15.04 21.78 32.49
C ARG A 388 -14.30 20.46 32.24
N THR A 389 -14.50 19.80 31.09
CA THR A 389 -13.67 18.61 30.77
C THR A 389 -12.26 19.02 30.33
N PRO A 390 -11.20 18.43 30.91
CA PRO A 390 -9.83 18.76 30.52
C PRO A 390 -9.55 18.28 29.10
N LEU A 391 -8.88 19.12 28.31
CA LEU A 391 -8.64 18.93 26.88
C LEU A 391 -7.98 17.58 26.57
N TRP A 392 -7.06 17.12 27.42
CA TRP A 392 -6.41 15.81 27.28
C TRP A 392 -7.41 14.65 27.27
N ARG A 393 -8.47 14.67 28.10
CA ARG A 393 -9.48 13.59 28.14
C ARG A 393 -10.33 13.55 26.87
N LEU A 394 -10.61 14.70 26.26
CA LEU A 394 -11.34 14.78 24.99
C LEU A 394 -10.47 14.28 23.82
N ILE A 395 -9.21 14.68 23.77
CA ILE A 395 -8.22 14.16 22.82
C ILE A 395 -8.04 12.65 23.00
N TRP A 396 -7.89 12.17 24.23
CA TRP A 396 -7.76 10.73 24.53
C TRP A 396 -9.01 9.94 24.14
N SER A 397 -10.20 10.54 24.23
CA SER A 397 -11.43 9.92 23.69
C SER A 397 -11.41 9.80 22.17
N ALA A 398 -10.92 10.82 21.45
CA ALA A 398 -10.76 10.77 20.00
C ALA A 398 -9.66 9.76 19.59
N VAL A 399 -8.52 9.73 20.28
CA VAL A 399 -7.46 8.72 20.09
C VAL A 399 -8.05 7.31 20.26
N LYS A 400 -8.78 7.04 21.35
CA LYS A 400 -9.42 5.73 21.57
C LYS A 400 -10.43 5.37 20.48
N LYS A 401 -11.26 6.31 20.02
CA LYS A 401 -12.26 6.10 18.96
C LYS A 401 -11.60 5.84 17.61
N GLY A 402 -10.62 6.65 17.22
CA GLY A 402 -9.87 6.48 15.97
C GLY A 402 -9.06 5.19 15.96
N ALA A 403 -8.33 4.92 17.05
CA ALA A 403 -7.55 3.69 17.21
C ALA A 403 -8.41 2.43 17.14
N LEU A 404 -9.64 2.44 17.68
CA LEU A 404 -10.58 1.33 17.55
C LEU A 404 -10.93 1.04 16.07
N ILE A 405 -11.18 2.08 15.28
CA ILE A 405 -11.51 1.91 13.85
C ILE A 405 -10.29 1.44 13.05
N VAL A 406 -9.10 1.98 13.33
CA VAL A 406 -7.84 1.51 12.71
C VAL A 406 -7.55 0.07 13.08
N ALA A 407 -7.69 -0.32 14.37
CA ALA A 407 -7.42 -1.66 14.86
C ALA A 407 -8.41 -2.72 14.34
N VAL A 408 -9.64 -2.34 13.98
CA VAL A 408 -10.59 -3.24 13.30
C VAL A 408 -10.31 -3.28 11.79
N THR A 409 -10.04 -2.15 11.16
CA THR A 409 -9.92 -2.08 9.69
C THR A 409 -8.60 -2.66 9.20
N MET A 410 -7.48 -2.37 9.87
CA MET A 410 -6.15 -2.72 9.38
C MET A 410 -5.91 -4.24 9.27
N PRO A 411 -6.31 -5.10 10.25
CA PRO A 411 -6.23 -6.55 10.10
C PRO A 411 -7.08 -7.10 8.95
N ILE A 412 -8.24 -6.48 8.67
CA ILE A 412 -9.09 -6.84 7.52
C ILE A 412 -8.32 -6.57 6.21
N LEU A 413 -7.75 -5.36 6.04
CA LEU A 413 -6.96 -5.01 4.85
C LEU A 413 -5.72 -5.92 4.70
N MET A 414 -5.03 -6.25 5.79
CA MET A 414 -3.92 -7.20 5.79
C MET A 414 -4.35 -8.61 5.36
N THR A 415 -5.48 -9.10 5.87
CA THR A 415 -5.99 -10.46 5.56
C THR A 415 -6.36 -10.57 4.08
N TRP A 416 -7.07 -9.58 3.53
CA TRP A 416 -7.35 -9.52 2.09
C TRP A 416 -6.08 -9.36 1.25
N ASN A 417 -5.11 -8.55 1.70
CA ASN A 417 -3.83 -8.44 1.00
C ASN A 417 -3.10 -9.78 0.96
N ALA A 418 -2.98 -10.47 2.09
CA ALA A 418 -2.36 -11.79 2.18
C ALA A 418 -3.07 -12.84 1.30
N TYR A 419 -4.39 -12.75 1.18
CA TYR A 419 -5.16 -13.57 0.24
C TYR A 419 -4.82 -13.27 -1.23
N TYR A 420 -4.73 -12.00 -1.63
CA TYR A 420 -4.38 -11.60 -3.01
C TYR A 420 -2.89 -11.78 -3.35
N THR A 421 -1.99 -11.69 -2.38
CA THR A 421 -0.55 -11.95 -2.55
C THR A 421 -0.17 -13.40 -2.26
N ARG A 422 -1.15 -14.30 -2.11
CA ARG A 422 -0.88 -15.73 -1.91
C ARG A 422 -0.17 -16.29 -3.14
N ASP A 423 0.94 -16.97 -2.92
CA ASP A 423 1.69 -17.61 -4.00
C ASP A 423 0.85 -18.71 -4.67
N ILE A 424 0.44 -18.44 -5.91
CA ILE A 424 -0.17 -19.43 -6.79
C ILE A 424 0.98 -20.25 -7.38
N GLN A 425 1.08 -21.52 -6.98
CA GLN A 425 1.96 -22.47 -7.66
C GLN A 425 1.43 -22.71 -9.08
N LEU A 426 2.30 -22.56 -10.07
CA LEU A 426 1.97 -22.90 -11.45
C LEU A 426 2.01 -24.43 -11.62
N SER A 427 1.07 -24.95 -12.40
CA SER A 427 1.14 -26.34 -12.85
C SER A 427 2.01 -26.47 -14.10
N SER A 428 2.68 -27.61 -14.25
CA SER A 428 3.46 -27.96 -15.45
C SER A 428 2.66 -27.79 -16.76
N ALA A 429 1.34 -28.05 -16.72
CA ALA A 429 0.44 -27.82 -17.84
C ALA A 429 0.34 -26.34 -18.20
N GLN A 430 0.18 -25.44 -17.21
CA GLN A 430 0.11 -23.99 -17.44
C GLN A 430 1.39 -23.47 -18.09
N LEU A 431 2.57 -23.86 -17.58
CA LEU A 431 3.85 -23.39 -18.13
C LEU A 431 4.05 -23.87 -19.59
N ASN A 432 3.59 -25.08 -19.93
CA ASN A 432 3.63 -25.58 -21.30
C ASN A 432 2.72 -24.80 -22.28
N THR A 433 1.67 -24.12 -21.82
CA THR A 433 0.80 -23.28 -22.69
C THR A 433 1.44 -21.97 -23.15
N ILE A 434 2.64 -21.62 -22.68
CA ILE A 434 3.33 -20.36 -23.03
C ILE A 434 3.69 -20.29 -24.51
N SER A 435 4.10 -21.41 -25.11
CA SER A 435 4.65 -21.48 -26.47
C SER A 435 4.72 -22.92 -26.95
N SER A 436 4.64 -23.12 -28.27
CA SER A 436 4.81 -24.41 -28.96
C SER A 436 6.26 -24.75 -29.33
N ASN A 437 7.22 -23.84 -29.14
CA ASN A 437 8.61 -24.01 -29.55
C ASN A 437 9.25 -25.24 -28.87
N ARG A 438 10.20 -25.92 -29.54
CA ARG A 438 10.83 -27.13 -28.99
C ARG A 438 11.34 -26.96 -27.56
N TYR A 439 12.10 -25.90 -27.29
CA TYR A 439 12.54 -25.54 -25.95
C TYR A 439 11.74 -24.36 -25.41
N LEU A 440 11.44 -24.37 -24.10
CA LEU A 440 10.93 -23.22 -23.37
C LEU A 440 12.10 -22.28 -23.01
N PHE A 441 13.16 -22.86 -22.44
CA PHE A 441 14.35 -22.13 -22.02
C PHE A 441 15.62 -22.75 -22.59
N THR A 442 16.44 -21.93 -23.26
CA THR A 442 17.87 -22.19 -23.46
C THR A 442 18.66 -21.21 -22.62
N LEU A 443 19.24 -21.68 -21.52
CA LEU A 443 20.12 -20.88 -20.69
C LEU A 443 21.53 -20.89 -21.30
N VAL A 444 22.20 -19.76 -21.35
CA VAL A 444 23.56 -19.61 -21.89
C VAL A 444 24.44 -19.10 -20.76
N PHE A 445 25.22 -20.01 -20.15
CA PHE A 445 26.16 -19.70 -19.09
C PHE A 445 27.50 -19.32 -19.71
N MET A 446 27.88 -18.07 -19.57
CA MET A 446 29.16 -17.52 -19.99
C MET A 446 30.20 -17.75 -18.89
N THR A 447 31.32 -18.39 -19.22
CA THR A 447 32.40 -18.63 -18.26
C THR A 447 33.79 -18.31 -18.84
N ALA A 448 34.66 -17.76 -17.99
CA ALA A 448 36.01 -17.35 -18.32
C ALA A 448 36.97 -17.63 -17.16
N PRO A 449 38.28 -17.84 -17.42
CA PRO A 449 39.28 -17.95 -16.35
C PRO A 449 39.27 -16.73 -15.43
N ARG A 450 39.34 -16.97 -14.11
CA ARG A 450 39.33 -15.92 -13.07
C ARG A 450 40.57 -16.04 -12.17
N ARG A 451 41.03 -14.92 -11.61
CA ARG A 451 42.18 -14.90 -10.70
C ARG A 451 41.89 -15.75 -9.47
N GLY A 452 42.79 -16.69 -9.16
CA GLY A 452 42.63 -17.65 -8.05
C GLY A 452 41.72 -18.84 -8.36
N ASP A 453 41.25 -18.97 -9.61
CA ASP A 453 40.47 -20.09 -10.14
C ASP A 453 39.28 -20.56 -9.26
N PRO A 454 38.40 -19.64 -8.81
CA PRO A 454 37.27 -19.98 -7.96
C PRO A 454 36.24 -20.86 -8.67
N ALA A 455 35.76 -21.91 -8.00
CA ALA A 455 34.75 -22.86 -8.49
C ALA A 455 33.31 -22.28 -8.56
N TYR A 456 33.15 -21.07 -9.10
CA TYR A 456 31.85 -20.43 -9.26
C TYR A 456 30.97 -21.16 -10.27
N LEU A 457 31.52 -21.54 -11.44
CA LEU A 457 30.78 -22.24 -12.48
C LEU A 457 30.06 -23.49 -11.94
N THR A 458 30.75 -24.31 -11.16
CA THR A 458 30.18 -25.52 -10.53
C THR A 458 29.04 -25.16 -9.58
N ARG A 459 29.26 -24.21 -8.65
CA ARG A 459 28.24 -23.75 -7.68
C ARG A 459 27.02 -23.13 -8.35
N THR A 460 27.25 -22.38 -9.41
CA THR A 460 26.19 -21.77 -10.22
C THR A 460 25.38 -22.87 -10.89
N ILE A 461 26.00 -23.81 -11.63
CA ILE A 461 25.28 -24.93 -12.27
C ILE A 461 24.52 -25.78 -11.24
N GLU A 462 25.13 -26.11 -10.08
CA GLU A 462 24.48 -26.81 -8.97
C GLU A 462 23.17 -26.12 -8.56
N SER A 463 23.18 -24.79 -8.41
CA SER A 463 22.00 -24.02 -7.98
C SER A 463 20.82 -24.11 -8.97
N TYR A 464 21.07 -24.29 -10.27
CA TYR A 464 20.01 -24.51 -11.26
C TYR A 464 19.58 -25.99 -11.29
N LEU A 465 20.54 -26.93 -11.36
CA LEU A 465 20.24 -28.36 -11.39
C LEU A 465 19.57 -28.88 -10.12
N ALA A 466 19.74 -28.22 -8.97
CA ALA A 466 19.00 -28.50 -7.74
C ALA A 466 17.47 -28.35 -7.93
N ASN A 467 17.04 -27.43 -8.80
CA ASN A 467 15.63 -27.16 -9.06
C ASN A 467 15.04 -28.01 -10.19
N TRP A 468 15.87 -28.60 -11.05
CA TRP A 468 15.42 -29.39 -12.19
C TRP A 468 15.32 -30.89 -11.81
N PRO A 469 14.17 -31.55 -12.02
CA PRO A 469 13.98 -32.95 -11.65
C PRO A 469 14.81 -33.87 -12.55
N GLU A 470 15.31 -34.97 -11.99
CA GLU A 470 16.06 -35.97 -12.75
C GLU A 470 15.17 -36.84 -13.64
N ASN A 471 13.96 -37.15 -13.17
CA ASN A 471 12.96 -37.91 -13.92
C ASN A 471 11.66 -37.10 -14.02
N PRO A 472 11.55 -36.14 -14.96
CA PRO A 472 10.33 -35.36 -15.15
C PRO A 472 9.17 -36.22 -15.66
N PRO A 473 7.91 -35.93 -15.32
CA PRO A 473 6.74 -36.51 -15.99
C PRO A 473 6.74 -36.20 -17.50
N ALA A 474 6.19 -37.08 -18.34
CA ALA A 474 6.26 -36.98 -19.82
C ALA A 474 5.74 -35.64 -20.42
N HIS A 475 4.84 -34.94 -19.73
CA HIS A 475 4.33 -33.61 -20.13
C HIS A 475 4.87 -32.47 -19.25
N SER A 476 6.09 -32.63 -18.73
CA SER A 476 6.77 -31.64 -17.91
C SER A 476 7.52 -30.60 -18.75
N PRO A 477 7.47 -29.31 -18.41
CA PRO A 477 8.25 -28.28 -19.10
C PRO A 477 9.76 -28.48 -18.96
N TYR A 478 10.22 -29.26 -17.97
CA TYR A 478 11.65 -29.54 -17.78
C TYR A 478 12.27 -30.31 -18.97
N TYR A 479 11.53 -31.14 -19.70
CA TYR A 479 12.02 -31.73 -20.97
C TYR A 479 12.29 -30.69 -22.07
N ARG A 480 11.82 -29.46 -21.88
CA ARG A 480 11.99 -28.31 -22.78
C ARG A 480 12.95 -27.27 -22.19
N MET A 481 13.73 -27.63 -21.18
CA MET A 481 14.81 -26.80 -20.62
C MET A 481 16.17 -27.37 -20.99
N GLN A 482 17.13 -26.49 -21.28
CA GLN A 482 18.52 -26.86 -21.49
C GLN A 482 19.45 -25.70 -21.10
N ALA A 483 20.70 -26.01 -20.77
CA ALA A 483 21.76 -25.05 -20.51
C ALA A 483 22.96 -25.31 -21.42
N ILE A 484 23.44 -24.27 -22.07
CA ILE A 484 24.69 -24.24 -22.82
C ILE A 484 25.74 -23.61 -21.91
N ILE A 485 26.79 -24.37 -21.58
CA ILE A 485 27.96 -23.85 -20.87
C ILE A 485 28.97 -23.46 -21.95
N TYR A 486 29.18 -22.16 -22.13
CA TYR A 486 29.96 -21.60 -23.22
C TYR A 486 31.23 -20.91 -22.71
N THR A 487 32.37 -21.23 -23.34
CA THR A 487 33.62 -20.51 -23.15
C THR A 487 34.38 -20.30 -24.47
N HIS A 488 35.12 -19.20 -24.56
CA HIS A 488 36.02 -18.88 -25.67
C HIS A 488 37.50 -19.02 -25.27
N PHE A 489 37.77 -19.78 -24.20
CA PHE A 489 39.10 -19.98 -23.64
C PHE A 489 39.52 -21.44 -23.78
N SER A 490 40.61 -21.66 -24.53
CA SER A 490 41.20 -22.99 -24.72
C SER A 490 41.72 -23.57 -23.41
N ASN A 491 42.28 -22.72 -22.54
CA ASN A 491 42.72 -23.08 -21.19
C ASN A 491 41.76 -22.49 -20.15
N HIS A 492 40.96 -23.35 -19.50
CA HIS A 492 40.03 -22.96 -18.43
C HIS A 492 39.74 -24.14 -17.50
N SER A 493 40.52 -24.25 -16.42
CA SER A 493 40.47 -25.37 -15.47
C SER A 493 39.11 -25.57 -14.82
N GLN A 494 38.41 -24.51 -14.38
CA GLN A 494 37.07 -24.67 -13.79
C GLN A 494 36.02 -25.14 -14.80
N TYR A 495 36.15 -24.80 -16.09
CA TYR A 495 35.29 -25.37 -17.13
C TYR A 495 35.53 -26.88 -17.28
N ASP A 496 36.78 -27.32 -17.33
CA ASP A 496 37.11 -28.75 -17.45
C ASP A 496 36.71 -29.56 -16.20
N LEU A 497 36.91 -29.00 -15.00
CA LEU A 497 36.47 -29.59 -13.73
C LEU A 497 34.94 -29.68 -13.64
N ALA A 498 34.22 -28.61 -13.96
CA ALA A 498 32.75 -28.63 -13.97
C ALA A 498 32.22 -29.63 -15.02
N ARG A 499 32.84 -29.68 -16.21
CA ARG A 499 32.49 -30.65 -17.24
C ARG A 499 32.67 -32.08 -16.77
N ALA A 500 33.82 -32.40 -16.18
CA ALA A 500 34.10 -33.72 -15.63
C ALA A 500 33.13 -34.10 -14.50
N HIS A 501 32.78 -33.14 -13.64
CA HIS A 501 31.84 -33.34 -12.54
C HIS A 501 30.42 -33.67 -13.04
N PHE A 502 29.86 -32.90 -13.98
CA PHE A 502 28.46 -33.08 -14.40
C PHE A 502 28.25 -34.09 -15.53
N SER A 503 29.23 -34.33 -16.41
CA SER A 503 29.04 -35.16 -17.63
C SER A 503 28.69 -36.62 -17.34
N ASN A 504 28.97 -37.10 -16.13
CA ASN A 504 28.63 -38.45 -15.66
C ASN A 504 27.34 -38.49 -14.81
N THR A 505 26.68 -37.35 -14.60
CA THR A 505 25.41 -37.28 -13.84
C THR A 505 24.21 -37.34 -14.80
N PRO A 506 23.10 -38.01 -14.45
CA PRO A 506 21.91 -38.07 -15.31
C PRO A 506 21.36 -36.68 -15.66
N LYS A 507 21.28 -35.77 -14.68
CA LYS A 507 20.91 -34.36 -14.90
C LYS A 507 21.88 -33.65 -15.85
N GLY A 508 23.18 -33.86 -15.71
CA GLY A 508 24.19 -33.25 -16.57
C GLY A 508 24.04 -33.70 -18.03
N GLN A 509 23.82 -34.99 -18.26
CA GLN A 509 23.61 -35.56 -19.60
C GLN A 509 22.30 -35.10 -20.24
N GLN A 510 21.24 -34.93 -19.44
CA GLN A 510 19.94 -34.48 -19.91
C GLN A 510 19.92 -32.98 -20.24
N TYR A 511 20.48 -32.15 -19.36
CA TYR A 511 20.26 -30.69 -19.38
C TYR A 511 21.44 -29.86 -19.90
N LEU A 512 22.68 -30.34 -19.78
CA LEU A 512 23.87 -29.51 -20.07
C LEU A 512 24.48 -29.82 -21.44
N LYS A 513 24.88 -28.76 -22.15
CA LYS A 513 25.63 -28.81 -23.41
C LYS A 513 26.90 -28.00 -23.26
N TRP A 514 28.05 -28.64 -23.48
CA TRP A 514 29.37 -28.05 -23.27
C TRP A 514 29.94 -27.54 -24.58
N VAL A 515 30.22 -26.24 -24.67
CA VAL A 515 30.79 -25.59 -25.86
C VAL A 515 32.04 -24.81 -25.47
N ARG A 516 33.17 -25.21 -26.06
CA ARG A 516 34.44 -24.47 -26.04
C ARG A 516 34.78 -24.10 -27.48
N GLU A 517 34.93 -22.81 -27.73
CA GLU A 517 35.66 -22.33 -28.90
C GLU A 517 37.12 -22.06 -28.51
N GLU A 518 38.04 -22.23 -29.47
CA GLU A 518 39.46 -21.96 -29.24
C GLU A 518 39.73 -20.45 -29.20
N GLY A 519 40.50 -20.03 -28.18
CA GLY A 519 40.80 -18.63 -27.95
C GLY A 519 41.51 -18.36 -26.63
N SER A 520 41.98 -17.13 -26.48
CA SER A 520 42.56 -16.59 -25.23
C SER A 520 42.35 -15.07 -25.06
N GLU A 521 41.65 -14.43 -26.00
CA GLU A 521 41.41 -12.99 -25.98
C GLU A 521 40.41 -12.59 -24.88
N LEU A 522 40.61 -11.43 -24.24
CA LEU A 522 39.67 -10.90 -23.23
C LEU A 522 38.56 -10.07 -23.88
N ASN A 523 37.81 -10.67 -24.80
CA ASN A 523 36.80 -9.99 -25.62
C ASN A 523 35.36 -10.40 -25.25
N GLN A 524 34.91 -10.05 -24.04
CA GLN A 524 33.58 -10.39 -23.51
C GLN A 524 32.44 -10.11 -24.52
N ARG A 525 32.51 -8.96 -25.21
CA ARG A 525 31.56 -8.54 -26.24
C ARG A 525 31.43 -9.56 -27.38
N LEU A 526 32.56 -9.97 -27.96
CA LEU A 526 32.60 -10.97 -29.02
C LEU A 526 32.11 -12.34 -28.53
N HIS A 527 32.51 -12.73 -27.31
CA HIS A 527 32.14 -14.02 -26.74
C HIS A 527 30.62 -14.12 -26.49
N VAL A 528 30.01 -13.08 -25.89
CA VAL A 528 28.55 -13.04 -25.67
C VAL A 528 27.80 -12.97 -27.01
N SER A 529 28.31 -12.22 -27.99
CA SER A 529 27.76 -12.19 -29.36
C SER A 529 27.72 -13.60 -29.97
N LYS A 530 28.85 -14.30 -29.99
CA LYS A 530 28.97 -15.66 -30.53
C LYS A 530 28.09 -16.66 -29.79
N ALA A 531 28.06 -16.61 -28.46
CA ALA A 531 27.26 -17.54 -27.65
C ALA A 531 25.74 -17.38 -27.90
N LEU A 532 25.25 -16.13 -28.01
CA LEU A 532 23.86 -15.85 -28.36
C LEU A 532 23.52 -16.26 -29.80
N ASP A 533 24.42 -16.01 -30.75
CA ASP A 533 24.26 -16.38 -32.16
C ASP A 533 24.19 -17.91 -32.34
N LEU A 534 25.12 -18.63 -31.69
CA LEU A 534 25.15 -20.09 -31.61
C LEU A 534 23.85 -20.65 -31.02
N ALA A 535 23.39 -20.10 -29.89
CA ALA A 535 22.19 -20.58 -29.22
C ALA A 535 20.93 -20.35 -30.07
N THR A 536 20.80 -19.17 -30.69
CA THR A 536 19.61 -18.76 -31.47
C THR A 536 19.57 -19.32 -32.90
N SER A 537 20.70 -19.81 -33.42
CA SER A 537 20.80 -20.51 -34.71
C SER A 537 20.59 -22.02 -34.56
N ASN A 538 21.10 -22.64 -33.51
CA ASN A 538 21.06 -24.11 -33.36
C ASN A 538 19.84 -24.65 -32.60
N PHE A 539 19.15 -23.83 -31.80
CA PHE A 539 18.04 -24.28 -30.97
C PHE A 539 16.83 -23.36 -31.11
N GLU A 540 15.66 -23.93 -31.32
CA GLU A 540 14.38 -23.21 -31.31
C GLU A 540 13.83 -23.14 -29.88
N SER A 541 13.92 -21.95 -29.26
CA SER A 541 13.51 -21.73 -27.86
C SER A 541 12.47 -20.61 -27.76
N SER A 542 11.65 -20.62 -26.70
CA SER A 542 10.76 -19.49 -26.38
C SER A 542 11.52 -18.30 -25.77
N TYR A 543 12.56 -18.59 -24.98
CA TYR A 543 13.51 -17.62 -24.44
C TYR A 543 14.94 -18.14 -24.47
N TYR A 544 15.88 -17.21 -24.69
CA TYR A 544 17.32 -17.41 -24.52
C TYR A 544 17.76 -16.60 -23.31
N ALA A 545 18.30 -17.26 -22.30
CA ALA A 545 18.55 -16.64 -21.00
C ALA A 545 20.06 -16.50 -20.76
N LEU A 546 20.58 -15.27 -20.75
CA LEU A 546 22.00 -15.02 -20.51
C LEU A 546 22.33 -15.07 -19.01
N MET A 547 23.34 -15.85 -18.65
CA MET A 547 23.83 -16.04 -17.28
C MET A 547 25.37 -15.91 -17.25
N GLU A 548 25.91 -15.29 -16.22
CA GLU A 548 27.34 -15.36 -15.88
C GLU A 548 27.59 -16.54 -14.92
N ASP A 549 28.84 -16.98 -14.83
CA ASP A 549 29.22 -18.16 -14.04
C ASP A 549 29.25 -17.94 -12.51
N ASP A 550 28.99 -16.72 -12.04
CA ASP A 550 28.96 -16.31 -10.63
C ASP A 550 27.61 -15.74 -10.16
N PHE A 551 26.51 -16.12 -10.84
CA PHE A 551 25.12 -15.80 -10.47
C PHE A 551 24.25 -17.05 -10.20
N PRO A 552 24.47 -17.78 -9.09
CA PRO A 552 23.56 -18.82 -8.65
C PRO A 552 22.12 -18.33 -8.37
N VAL A 553 21.13 -19.20 -8.62
CA VAL A 553 19.74 -18.99 -8.21
C VAL A 553 19.63 -19.17 -6.70
N CYS A 554 18.80 -18.33 -6.06
CA CYS A 554 18.66 -18.30 -4.60
C CYS A 554 18.10 -19.58 -3.96
N GLY A 555 17.37 -20.39 -4.74
CA GLY A 555 16.80 -21.65 -4.30
C GLY A 555 15.48 -21.98 -4.98
N GLN A 556 14.80 -23.02 -4.50
CA GLN A 556 13.58 -23.55 -5.12
C GLN A 556 12.46 -22.52 -5.22
N ARG A 557 12.23 -21.71 -4.18
CA ARG A 557 11.17 -20.69 -4.21
C ARG A 557 11.43 -19.67 -5.31
N GLU A 558 12.64 -19.13 -5.37
CA GLU A 558 13.02 -18.13 -6.36
C GLU A 558 13.04 -18.70 -7.79
N TRP A 559 13.38 -19.98 -7.99
CA TRP A 559 13.20 -20.64 -9.29
C TRP A 559 11.71 -20.67 -9.73
N HIS A 560 10.79 -21.03 -8.84
CA HIS A 560 9.35 -20.99 -9.14
C HIS A 560 8.86 -19.55 -9.39
N GLU A 561 9.46 -18.54 -8.75
CA GLU A 561 9.19 -17.14 -9.09
C GLU A 561 9.71 -16.75 -10.48
N ILE A 562 10.83 -17.31 -10.97
CA ILE A 562 11.30 -17.10 -12.37
C ILE A 562 10.24 -17.64 -13.34
N GLU A 563 9.81 -18.89 -13.15
CA GLU A 563 8.77 -19.53 -13.98
C GLU A 563 7.45 -18.73 -13.97
N LYS A 564 7.07 -18.22 -12.78
CA LYS A 564 5.88 -17.40 -12.55
C LYS A 564 5.96 -16.02 -13.21
N VAL A 565 7.09 -15.32 -13.13
CA VAL A 565 7.28 -14.03 -13.81
C VAL A 565 7.26 -14.23 -15.33
N VAL A 566 7.90 -15.28 -15.86
CA VAL A 566 7.85 -15.60 -17.30
C VAL A 566 6.43 -15.96 -17.77
N TYR A 567 5.68 -16.78 -17.00
CA TYR A 567 4.29 -17.11 -17.33
C TYR A 567 3.40 -15.87 -17.35
N LYS A 568 3.50 -15.03 -16.31
CA LYS A 568 2.77 -13.76 -16.26
C LYS A 568 3.17 -12.82 -17.38
N ALA A 569 4.47 -12.71 -17.70
CA ALA A 569 4.94 -11.90 -18.82
C ALA A 569 4.23 -12.29 -20.12
N GLN A 570 4.06 -13.59 -20.40
CA GLN A 570 3.35 -14.04 -21.60
C GLN A 570 1.83 -13.78 -21.57
N LYS A 571 1.21 -13.71 -20.38
CA LYS A 571 -0.25 -13.49 -20.23
C LYS A 571 -0.65 -12.02 -20.11
N GLU A 572 0.14 -11.24 -19.39
CA GLU A 572 -0.14 -9.84 -19.04
C GLU A 572 0.54 -8.86 -20.01
N ALA A 573 1.65 -9.26 -20.66
CA ALA A 573 2.41 -8.45 -21.61
C ALA A 573 2.87 -9.30 -22.82
N PRO A 574 1.97 -9.85 -23.66
CA PRO A 574 2.32 -10.87 -24.68
C PRO A 574 3.38 -10.43 -25.71
N HIS A 575 3.57 -9.12 -25.89
CA HIS A 575 4.56 -8.51 -26.80
C HIS A 575 5.87 -8.07 -26.10
N HIS A 576 6.13 -8.48 -24.85
CA HIS A 576 7.37 -8.16 -24.15
C HIS A 576 8.61 -8.67 -24.91
N CYS A 577 9.64 -7.83 -25.05
CA CYS A 577 10.90 -8.23 -25.69
C CYS A 577 11.77 -9.15 -24.81
N GLY A 578 11.56 -9.13 -23.49
CA GLY A 578 12.26 -10.03 -22.56
C GLY A 578 11.82 -9.87 -21.11
N VAL A 579 12.35 -10.74 -20.26
CA VAL A 579 12.16 -10.76 -18.82
C VAL A 579 13.52 -10.65 -18.13
N PHE A 580 13.66 -9.76 -17.14
CA PHE A 580 14.89 -9.62 -16.35
C PHE A 580 14.61 -9.89 -14.86
N VAL A 581 15.32 -10.87 -14.30
CA VAL A 581 15.10 -11.36 -12.92
C VAL A 581 16.34 -11.26 -12.02
N GLY A 582 17.42 -10.70 -12.57
CA GLY A 582 18.75 -10.64 -11.97
C GLY A 582 19.33 -9.24 -12.04
N THR A 583 20.62 -9.14 -12.33
CA THR A 583 21.36 -7.88 -12.42
C THR A 583 22.60 -8.07 -13.31
N GLY A 584 23.19 -6.98 -13.80
CA GLY A 584 24.30 -7.07 -14.77
C GLY A 584 23.89 -7.78 -16.06
N GLY A 585 24.71 -8.73 -16.52
CA GLY A 585 24.40 -9.57 -17.68
C GLY A 585 23.57 -10.82 -17.34
N SER A 586 23.30 -11.09 -16.06
CA SER A 586 22.73 -12.34 -15.57
C SER A 586 21.24 -12.26 -15.28
N GLY A 587 20.49 -13.26 -15.74
CA GLY A 587 19.03 -13.31 -15.54
C GLY A 587 18.24 -12.61 -16.63
N LEU A 588 18.85 -12.35 -17.80
CA LEU A 588 18.23 -11.71 -18.97
C LEU A 588 17.61 -12.77 -19.90
N PHE A 589 16.30 -13.00 -19.81
CA PHE A 589 15.53 -13.92 -20.65
C PHE A 589 15.00 -13.18 -21.88
N LEU A 590 15.70 -13.28 -23.00
CA LEU A 590 15.43 -12.57 -24.25
C LEU A 590 14.46 -13.38 -25.14
N LYS A 591 13.52 -12.71 -25.82
CA LYS A 591 12.76 -13.32 -26.93
C LYS A 591 13.69 -13.67 -28.10
N PRO A 592 13.31 -14.60 -29.00
CA PRO A 592 14.19 -15.08 -30.07
C PRO A 592 14.71 -13.99 -31.01
N GLU A 593 13.84 -13.08 -31.43
CA GLU A 593 14.20 -11.95 -32.29
C GLU A 593 15.17 -10.99 -31.59
N LEU A 594 14.91 -10.69 -30.32
CA LEU A 594 15.77 -9.83 -29.52
C LEU A 594 17.14 -10.47 -29.26
N ALA A 595 17.21 -11.77 -28.99
CA ALA A 595 18.49 -12.47 -28.78
C ALA A 595 19.39 -12.40 -30.03
N ARG A 596 18.81 -12.56 -31.24
CA ARG A 596 19.50 -12.39 -32.54
C ARG A 596 19.80 -10.94 -32.90
N LEU A 597 19.06 -9.99 -32.35
CA LEU A 597 19.38 -8.56 -32.49
C LEU A 597 20.54 -8.20 -31.56
N ALA A 598 20.46 -8.62 -30.29
CA ALA A 598 21.46 -8.38 -29.25
C ALA A 598 22.85 -8.87 -29.67
N SER A 599 22.99 -10.09 -30.23
CA SER A 599 24.29 -10.58 -30.74
C SER A 599 24.94 -9.58 -31.71
N ARG A 600 24.17 -9.05 -32.67
CA ARG A 600 24.65 -8.06 -33.66
C ARG A 600 24.90 -6.68 -33.04
N LEU A 601 24.03 -6.21 -32.15
CA LEU A 601 24.20 -4.90 -31.49
C LEU A 601 25.41 -4.87 -30.54
N LEU A 602 25.76 -6.01 -29.94
CA LEU A 602 27.00 -6.16 -29.17
C LEU A 602 28.22 -5.82 -30.04
N LEU A 603 28.30 -6.26 -31.29
CA LEU A 603 29.43 -5.91 -32.16
C LEU A 603 29.37 -4.45 -32.66
N LYS A 604 28.19 -3.82 -32.70
CA LYS A 604 28.00 -2.45 -33.17
C LYS A 604 28.40 -1.37 -32.15
N TYR A 605 27.95 -1.47 -30.90
CA TYR A 605 28.06 -0.39 -29.91
C TYR A 605 29.29 -0.53 -29.01
N ASN A 606 30.49 -0.28 -29.55
CA ASN A 606 31.77 -0.56 -28.87
C ASN A 606 32.03 0.22 -27.56
N THR A 607 31.39 1.37 -27.33
CA THR A 607 31.60 2.24 -26.16
C THR A 607 30.81 1.87 -24.90
N MET A 608 29.76 1.06 -25.01
CA MET A 608 28.92 0.65 -23.87
C MET A 608 29.24 -0.79 -23.41
N PRO A 609 29.20 -1.11 -22.11
CA PRO A 609 29.36 -2.49 -21.64
C PRO A 609 28.34 -3.47 -22.26
N PRO A 610 28.70 -4.76 -22.47
CA PRO A 610 27.82 -5.74 -23.13
C PRO A 610 26.44 -5.88 -22.50
N ASP A 611 26.37 -5.97 -21.18
CA ASP A 611 25.14 -6.06 -20.40
C ASP A 611 24.26 -4.81 -20.58
N ILE A 612 24.87 -3.63 -20.53
CA ILE A 612 24.19 -2.34 -20.71
C ILE A 612 23.59 -2.24 -22.12
N ILE A 613 24.23 -2.75 -23.17
CA ILE A 613 23.65 -2.73 -24.53
C ILE A 613 22.37 -3.57 -24.59
N ILE A 614 22.38 -4.76 -23.99
CA ILE A 614 21.21 -5.64 -23.95
C ILE A 614 20.08 -4.98 -23.13
N GLN A 615 20.40 -4.38 -21.99
CA GLN A 615 19.43 -3.64 -21.16
C GLN A 615 18.85 -2.41 -21.89
N GLN A 616 19.67 -1.59 -22.54
CA GLN A 616 19.21 -0.43 -23.32
C GLN A 616 18.34 -0.85 -24.52
N CYS A 617 18.64 -2.00 -25.13
CA CYS A 617 17.79 -2.59 -26.16
C CYS A 617 16.44 -3.08 -25.59
N LEU A 618 16.44 -3.77 -24.45
CA LEU A 618 15.23 -4.21 -23.76
C LEU A 618 14.31 -3.06 -23.34
N LEU A 619 14.89 -1.91 -22.97
CA LEU A 619 14.16 -0.67 -22.65
C LEU A 619 13.68 0.09 -23.90
N GLY A 620 14.11 -0.31 -25.10
CA GLY A 620 13.78 0.37 -26.35
C GLY A 620 14.52 1.69 -26.60
N ASN A 621 15.58 1.97 -25.85
CA ASN A 621 16.37 3.20 -25.95
C ASN A 621 17.36 3.21 -27.13
N LEU A 622 17.67 2.02 -27.70
CA LEU A 622 18.46 1.92 -28.93
C LEU A 622 17.53 2.01 -30.16
N PRO A 623 17.90 2.73 -31.24
CA PRO A 623 17.05 2.90 -32.42
C PRO A 623 16.56 1.59 -33.05
N GLU A 624 17.40 0.54 -33.02
CA GLU A 624 17.05 -0.79 -33.55
C GLU A 624 16.05 -1.56 -32.69
N CYS A 625 15.83 -1.12 -31.45
CA CYS A 625 15.03 -1.81 -30.44
C CYS A 625 13.77 -1.02 -30.05
N SER A 626 13.36 -0.02 -30.83
CA SER A 626 12.18 0.83 -30.53
C SER A 626 10.87 0.05 -30.34
N VAL A 627 10.78 -1.17 -30.89
CA VAL A 627 9.67 -2.11 -30.66
C VAL A 627 9.57 -2.60 -29.21
N CYS A 628 10.60 -2.39 -28.39
CA CYS A 628 10.71 -2.84 -27.01
C CYS A 628 10.38 -1.78 -25.96
N ILE A 629 10.02 -0.55 -26.38
CA ILE A 629 9.57 0.52 -25.47
C ILE A 629 8.40 0.03 -24.61
N ASP A 630 8.46 0.32 -23.31
CA ASP A 630 7.49 -0.11 -22.28
C ASP A 630 7.25 -1.64 -22.22
N SER A 631 8.13 -2.45 -22.83
CA SER A 631 7.92 -3.90 -23.00
C SER A 631 8.71 -4.78 -22.01
N LEU A 632 9.76 -4.25 -21.37
CA LEU A 632 10.59 -5.03 -20.45
C LEU A 632 9.79 -5.44 -19.21
N VAL A 633 9.74 -6.75 -18.96
CA VAL A 633 9.17 -7.30 -17.73
C VAL A 633 10.28 -7.57 -16.71
N THR A 634 10.05 -7.26 -15.44
CA THR A 634 10.99 -7.57 -14.35
C THR A 634 10.33 -8.28 -13.17
N SER A 635 11.12 -9.07 -12.45
CA SER A 635 10.73 -9.50 -11.10
C SER A 635 10.79 -8.31 -10.13
N LYS A 636 10.01 -8.37 -9.05
CA LYS A 636 10.08 -7.37 -7.96
C LYS A 636 11.44 -7.33 -7.26
N ARG A 637 12.09 -8.48 -7.17
CA ARG A 637 13.31 -8.75 -6.40
C ARG A 637 14.26 -9.65 -7.18
N LEU A 638 15.56 -9.54 -6.91
CA LEU A 638 16.60 -10.42 -7.42
C LEU A 638 16.29 -11.88 -7.01
N LEU A 639 16.20 -12.76 -8.01
CA LEU A 639 15.95 -14.20 -7.85
C LEU A 639 17.26 -15.03 -7.91
N MET A 640 18.38 -14.34 -8.07
CA MET A 640 19.76 -14.83 -8.08
C MET A 640 20.65 -13.86 -7.28
N TYR A 641 21.86 -14.29 -6.92
CA TYR A 641 22.80 -13.51 -6.12
C TYR A 641 24.22 -13.60 -6.66
N HIS A 642 25.00 -12.54 -6.48
CA HIS A 642 26.38 -12.49 -6.94
C HIS A 642 27.35 -13.14 -5.94
N ILE A 643 28.16 -14.09 -6.40
CA ILE A 643 29.23 -14.72 -5.58
C ILE A 643 30.66 -14.29 -5.98
N GLY A 644 30.81 -13.57 -7.10
CA GLY A 644 32.10 -13.16 -7.68
C GLY A 644 32.67 -11.83 -7.20
N TYR A 645 32.16 -11.27 -6.09
CA TYR A 645 32.41 -9.90 -5.64
C TYR A 645 33.91 -9.51 -5.54
N ASN A 646 34.78 -10.46 -5.18
CA ASN A 646 36.22 -10.26 -4.99
C ASN A 646 37.10 -10.72 -6.16
N THR A 647 36.51 -11.29 -7.22
CA THR A 647 37.22 -11.90 -8.36
C THR A 647 36.48 -11.61 -9.66
N SER A 648 36.16 -10.32 -9.85
CA SER A 648 35.67 -9.77 -11.12
C SER A 648 36.66 -10.07 -12.27
N THR A 649 36.11 -10.28 -13.47
CA THR A 649 36.88 -10.39 -14.72
C THR A 649 37.31 -9.01 -15.27
N SER A 650 36.85 -7.91 -14.67
CA SER A 650 37.27 -6.53 -14.97
C SER A 650 38.17 -6.00 -13.85
N GLU A 651 39.37 -5.53 -14.19
CA GLU A 651 40.38 -5.07 -13.22
C GLU A 651 39.91 -3.89 -12.36
N ASP A 652 39.11 -2.98 -12.94
CA ASP A 652 38.61 -1.76 -12.27
C ASP A 652 37.35 -1.95 -11.41
N ARG A 653 36.74 -3.14 -11.36
CA ARG A 653 35.45 -3.37 -10.69
C ARG A 653 35.58 -4.26 -9.46
N VAL A 654 35.48 -3.65 -8.29
CA VAL A 654 35.32 -4.33 -6.99
C VAL A 654 33.89 -4.14 -6.51
N TYR A 655 33.15 -5.24 -6.37
CA TYR A 655 31.83 -5.24 -5.72
C TYR A 655 32.00 -5.64 -4.24
N LYS A 656 31.09 -5.20 -3.39
CA LYS A 656 31.09 -5.65 -1.99
C LYS A 656 30.40 -6.99 -1.85
N LYS A 657 30.80 -7.76 -0.83
CA LYS A 657 30.24 -9.08 -0.53
C LYS A 657 28.73 -9.07 -0.28
N ASP A 658 28.21 -7.95 0.21
CA ASP A 658 26.81 -7.73 0.55
C ASP A 658 25.98 -7.17 -0.61
N GLU A 659 26.59 -6.77 -1.73
CA GLU A 659 25.87 -6.22 -2.89
C GLU A 659 25.22 -7.32 -3.75
N PHE A 660 24.08 -7.00 -4.38
CA PHE A 660 23.37 -7.87 -5.32
C PHE A 660 22.97 -9.25 -4.76
N GLN A 661 22.49 -9.29 -3.52
CA GLN A 661 22.12 -10.54 -2.84
C GLN A 661 20.64 -10.93 -3.05
N CYS A 662 20.31 -12.16 -2.68
CA CYS A 662 18.95 -12.71 -2.79
C CYS A 662 17.88 -11.81 -2.17
N GLY A 663 16.77 -11.62 -2.89
CA GLY A 663 15.64 -10.84 -2.39
C GLY A 663 15.87 -9.32 -2.33
N TRP A 664 17.05 -8.80 -2.69
CA TRP A 664 17.24 -7.38 -2.99
C TRP A 664 16.22 -6.93 -4.02
N ARG A 665 15.79 -5.67 -3.98
CA ARG A 665 14.93 -5.12 -5.03
C ARG A 665 15.67 -5.12 -6.37
N HIS A 666 14.96 -5.53 -7.42
CA HIS A 666 15.49 -5.50 -8.78
C HIS A 666 15.82 -4.05 -9.20
N PRO A 667 16.99 -3.75 -9.81
CA PRO A 667 17.42 -2.38 -10.08
C PRO A 667 16.43 -1.53 -10.89
N PHE A 668 15.78 -2.14 -11.89
CA PHE A 668 14.75 -1.49 -12.71
C PHE A 668 13.35 -1.44 -12.07
N ASN A 669 13.15 -2.04 -10.89
CA ASN A 669 11.86 -1.93 -10.21
C ASN A 669 11.61 -0.45 -9.90
N GLY A 670 10.40 0.02 -10.22
CA GLY A 670 10.00 1.43 -10.03
C GLY A 670 10.22 2.30 -11.26
N ASP A 671 11.01 1.84 -12.25
CA ASP A 671 11.07 2.49 -13.54
C ASP A 671 9.67 2.45 -14.19
N PRO A 672 9.08 3.60 -14.55
CA PRO A 672 7.76 3.67 -15.17
C PRO A 672 7.69 3.07 -16.58
N ASN A 673 8.82 2.76 -17.23
CA ASN A 673 8.90 2.07 -18.52
C ASN A 673 9.02 0.54 -18.39
N VAL A 674 8.86 0.00 -17.17
CA VAL A 674 9.16 -1.41 -16.85
C VAL A 674 8.00 -2.08 -16.12
N ILE A 675 7.55 -3.20 -16.66
CA ILE A 675 6.43 -3.98 -16.14
C ILE A 675 6.94 -4.88 -14.99
N THR A 676 6.65 -4.53 -13.74
CA THR A 676 7.12 -5.28 -12.55
C THR A 676 6.05 -6.28 -12.04
N LEU A 677 6.32 -7.59 -12.07
CA LEU A 677 5.31 -8.66 -11.83
C LEU A 677 5.48 -9.50 -10.55
#